data_AF-A0A9P7CYJ7-F1
#
_entry.id   AF-A0A9P7CYJ7-F1
#
_cell.length_a   1.000
_cell.length_b   1.000
_cell.length_c   1.000
_cell.angle_alpha   90.00
_cell.angle_beta   90.00
_cell.angle_gamma   90.00
#
_symmetry.space_group_name_H-M   'P 1'
#
loop_
_entity.id
_entity.type
_entity.pdbx_description
1 polymer ?
#
loop_
_entity_poly.entity_id
_entity_poly.type
_entity_poly.pdbx_seq_one_letter_code
_entity_poly.pdbx_strand_id
1 'polypeptide(L)'
;MPQFELVSQFTEDAFAAEDCVCERPVCRARIAKGDPCFYVGTVDPGKSGRHPMRPTGSSSSVVPQLSRTFPDPRMICQTVNAAQRKCMFVIDYSTVNPPPVIAFGHNMRPPSMTCSTGPDIAVPLSWGQLQNMAHAAQPSHSSGYSVNHAQYSTEREHWAKLSYALPPMETITLDISAVHEVGARKKGHWVAIGGKKDVDARIDAPGLMDIAFDTILPKILTFGAGFLWRIEEFVVQDAVWVDLSTHKASVPYFISQCMVPSKKGSKGPTFKTKQFALMVVVPEAQWNEYEEWVEKAESEVATHQVQVQHRVETVENVTTPTRPTCQVQVQNLVSHQPVIMPSIDQPSTSESTKQSHRHNLSTTTTSSSPPHKKPAVAPPEAVFSSPDRTDLKEALRAGGNTTNFDVAQGELLLGTYTEDIQFYAIPTRPLADILKNPVYRCFQLDPTQSMIGKLTVNSSSRSMLGAGGFKTAHPGWISLAPLVENGLGSIPGQNVAVKRPFHKVFPSASSFMYKIGRFSLVDEIAKLFKEANVLHWSHSLLQLTYAFIDRCIASSDDPPPFNIPRVRFVDAGLAFSYSQRDSKPTRAGSKTGSTCAGYLVEELIEGGSDTFLKFIHNMDSNPLLDEDDYRYKVALFFAFTQHVQYVKTGGLAFISDYQGSTELLTDPSVGKGTDLFGEGNMECTVSMFEKQHKCNEFCEWPGFGLVPFATMTEDESTEETEAGCREDALIVS
;
A
#
# COMPACT_ATOMS: atom_id res chain seq x y z
N MET A 1 -7.18 -40.38 29.62
CA MET A 1 -7.80 -39.31 28.81
C MET A 1 -7.89 -39.81 27.37
N PRO A 2 -8.94 -39.47 26.60
CA PRO A 2 -9.08 -39.94 25.22
C PRO A 2 -8.06 -39.27 24.31
N GLN A 3 -7.58 -39.99 23.28
CA GLN A 3 -6.73 -39.45 22.23
C GLN A 3 -7.53 -38.45 21.38
N PHE A 4 -6.89 -37.34 21.00
CA PHE A 4 -7.41 -36.46 19.95
C PHE A 4 -6.92 -36.98 18.58
N GLU A 5 -7.87 -37.37 17.75
CA GLU A 5 -7.66 -37.82 16.37
C GLU A 5 -7.74 -36.59 15.45
N LEU A 6 -6.62 -36.19 14.84
CA LEU A 6 -6.58 -35.04 13.94
C LEU A 6 -7.08 -35.46 12.55
N VAL A 7 -8.32 -35.09 12.21
CA VAL A 7 -8.93 -35.39 10.91
C VAL A 7 -9.02 -34.11 10.08
N SER A 8 -8.27 -34.05 8.99
CA SER A 8 -8.38 -32.99 7.97
C SER A 8 -8.94 -33.57 6.67
N GLN A 9 -10.26 -33.73 6.61
CA GLN A 9 -11.03 -33.93 5.38
C GLN A 9 -12.46 -33.48 5.65
N PHE A 10 -12.83 -32.32 5.12
CA PHE A 10 -14.22 -31.85 5.02
C PHE A 10 -14.61 -31.86 3.55
N THR A 11 -15.67 -32.58 3.20
CA THR A 11 -16.21 -32.64 1.83
C THR A 11 -17.73 -32.62 1.86
N GLU A 12 -18.29 -31.65 1.16
CA GLU A 12 -19.69 -31.53 0.70
C GLU A 12 -20.83 -31.53 1.75
N ASP A 13 -21.85 -30.71 1.47
CA ASP A 13 -23.15 -30.77 2.16
C ASP A 13 -23.85 -32.09 1.78
N ALA A 14 -24.00 -33.01 2.73
CA ALA A 14 -24.65 -34.30 2.52
C ALA A 14 -26.05 -34.32 3.15
N PHE A 15 -26.94 -35.18 2.66
CA PHE A 15 -28.25 -35.42 3.28
C PHE A 15 -28.28 -36.82 3.88
N ALA A 16 -28.83 -36.97 5.09
CA ALA A 16 -28.85 -38.26 5.78
C ALA A 16 -29.70 -39.29 5.01
N ALA A 17 -29.09 -40.42 4.61
CA ALA A 17 -29.76 -41.45 3.81
C ALA A 17 -30.81 -42.26 4.62
N GLU A 18 -30.73 -42.22 5.95
CA GLU A 18 -31.62 -42.83 6.92
C GLU A 18 -31.59 -42.03 8.24
N ASP A 19 -32.52 -42.33 9.16
CA ASP A 19 -32.54 -41.70 10.48
C ASP A 19 -31.31 -42.12 11.29
N CYS A 20 -30.43 -41.17 11.60
CA CYS A 20 -29.20 -41.41 12.35
C CYS A 20 -29.09 -40.51 13.58
N VAL A 21 -28.05 -40.69 14.38
CA VAL A 21 -27.77 -39.86 15.57
C VAL A 21 -26.45 -39.14 15.35
N CYS A 22 -26.45 -37.83 15.56
CA CYS A 22 -25.28 -36.97 15.44
C CYS A 22 -24.13 -37.50 16.30
N GLU A 23 -23.06 -37.97 15.63
CA GLU A 23 -21.95 -38.66 16.29
C GLU A 23 -20.98 -37.73 17.04
N ARG A 24 -21.24 -36.41 17.08
CA ARG A 24 -20.50 -35.52 17.99
C ARG A 24 -20.81 -35.96 19.43
N PRO A 25 -19.79 -36.28 20.26
CA PRO A 25 -19.99 -36.89 21.58
C PRO A 25 -20.96 -36.14 22.51
N VAL A 26 -21.05 -34.82 22.33
CA VAL A 26 -21.86 -33.88 23.14
C VAL A 26 -23.25 -33.61 22.56
N CYS A 27 -23.50 -33.92 21.28
CA CYS A 27 -24.73 -33.52 20.59
C CYS A 27 -25.83 -34.58 20.74
N ARG A 28 -25.58 -35.81 20.25
CA ARG A 28 -26.55 -36.93 20.24
C ARG A 28 -27.96 -36.59 19.71
N ALA A 29 -28.13 -35.50 18.96
CA ALA A 29 -29.39 -35.17 18.31
C ALA A 29 -29.71 -36.20 17.22
N ARG A 30 -30.99 -36.54 17.04
CA ARG A 30 -31.45 -37.36 15.92
C ARG A 30 -31.49 -36.49 14.66
N ILE A 31 -30.89 -36.98 13.59
CA ILE A 31 -30.93 -36.41 12.24
C ILE A 31 -31.92 -37.28 11.46
N ALA A 32 -32.98 -36.70 10.89
CA ALA A 32 -33.95 -37.48 10.14
C ALA A 32 -33.44 -37.77 8.73
N LYS A 33 -33.95 -38.85 8.12
CA LYS A 33 -33.71 -39.14 6.70
C LYS A 33 -34.09 -37.94 5.82
N GLY A 34 -33.13 -37.40 5.09
CA GLY A 34 -33.29 -36.22 4.23
C GLY A 34 -32.89 -34.89 4.87
N ASP A 35 -32.49 -34.86 6.15
CA ASP A 35 -31.93 -33.64 6.78
C ASP A 35 -30.46 -33.44 6.36
N PRO A 36 -30.00 -32.17 6.24
CA PRO A 36 -28.60 -31.86 5.94
C PRO A 36 -27.66 -32.19 7.11
N CYS A 37 -26.57 -32.89 6.80
CA CYS A 37 -25.51 -33.27 7.71
C CYS A 37 -24.15 -33.15 7.02
N PHE A 38 -23.07 -33.07 7.79
CA PHE A 38 -21.74 -33.24 7.23
C PHE A 38 -21.39 -34.73 7.17
N TYR A 39 -20.60 -35.14 6.18
CA TYR A 39 -19.91 -36.44 6.18
C TYR A 39 -18.43 -36.22 6.51
N VAL A 40 -17.92 -36.94 7.50
CA VAL A 40 -16.50 -36.94 7.87
C VAL A 40 -15.93 -38.30 7.53
N GLY A 41 -15.26 -38.40 6.37
CA GLY A 41 -14.57 -39.60 5.93
C GLY A 41 -13.43 -39.97 6.89
N THR A 42 -13.16 -41.27 7.03
CA THR A 42 -12.00 -41.79 7.74
C THR A 42 -10.81 -41.94 6.80
N VAL A 43 -9.59 -41.69 7.31
CA VAL A 43 -8.33 -41.89 6.56
C VAL A 43 -8.12 -43.36 6.15
N ASP A 44 -8.77 -44.29 6.85
CA ASP A 44 -8.87 -45.70 6.51
C ASP A 44 -10.04 -45.92 5.52
N PRO A 45 -9.78 -46.27 4.24
CA PRO A 45 -10.83 -46.49 3.24
C PRO A 45 -11.65 -47.77 3.47
N GLY A 46 -11.26 -48.63 4.43
CA GLY A 46 -12.05 -49.77 4.87
C GLY A 46 -13.10 -49.44 5.94
N LYS A 47 -13.19 -48.19 6.40
CA LYS A 47 -14.14 -47.75 7.43
C LYS A 47 -15.18 -46.76 6.87
N SER A 48 -16.40 -46.85 7.39
CA SER A 48 -17.44 -45.86 7.15
C SER A 48 -17.13 -44.55 7.89
N GLY A 49 -17.29 -43.42 7.22
CA GLY A 49 -17.21 -42.10 7.85
C GLY A 49 -18.37 -41.83 8.81
N ARG A 50 -18.35 -40.65 9.43
CA ARG A 50 -19.29 -40.22 10.49
C ARG A 50 -20.20 -39.11 10.01
N HIS A 51 -21.41 -39.02 10.59
CA HIS A 51 -22.41 -38.00 10.26
C HIS A 51 -22.68 -37.00 11.40
N PRO A 52 -21.87 -35.92 11.56
CA PRO A 52 -22.20 -34.83 12.46
C PRO A 52 -23.24 -33.84 11.88
N MET A 53 -24.20 -33.44 12.72
CA MET A 53 -25.21 -32.42 12.41
C MET A 53 -24.59 -31.06 12.13
N ARG A 54 -25.18 -30.31 11.17
CA ARG A 54 -24.80 -28.92 10.86
C ARG A 54 -25.13 -28.00 12.06
N PRO A 55 -24.23 -27.10 12.49
CA PRO A 55 -24.56 -26.12 13.53
C PRO A 55 -25.65 -25.15 13.06
N THR A 56 -26.88 -25.30 13.56
CA THR A 56 -27.94 -24.33 13.36
C THR A 56 -27.78 -23.19 14.37
N GLY A 57 -27.40 -22.01 13.90
CA GLY A 57 -27.27 -20.81 14.74
C GLY A 57 -28.64 -20.25 15.12
N SER A 58 -29.27 -20.77 16.18
CA SER A 58 -30.38 -20.10 16.85
C SER A 58 -30.40 -20.37 18.36
N SER A 59 -30.89 -19.36 19.08
CA SER A 59 -30.70 -19.13 20.51
C SER A 59 -31.57 -19.98 21.45
N SER A 60 -31.03 -20.34 22.61
CA SER A 60 -31.70 -20.22 23.93
C SER A 60 -30.74 -20.45 25.10
N SER A 61 -31.16 -20.03 26.30
CA SER A 61 -30.32 -19.81 27.48
C SER A 61 -29.88 -21.08 28.24
N VAL A 62 -28.72 -21.01 28.89
CA VAL A 62 -28.53 -21.03 30.37
C VAL A 62 -27.02 -21.07 30.67
N VAL A 63 -26.55 -20.17 31.52
CA VAL A 63 -25.14 -20.08 31.96
C VAL A 63 -24.95 -20.84 33.28
N PRO A 64 -23.91 -21.68 33.40
CA PRO A 64 -23.24 -21.92 34.67
C PRO A 64 -21.79 -21.38 34.62
N GLN A 65 -21.43 -20.55 35.60
CA GLN A 65 -20.04 -20.14 35.80
C GLN A 65 -19.17 -21.34 36.19
N LEU A 66 -18.01 -21.47 35.56
CA LEU A 66 -16.92 -22.32 36.05
C LEU A 66 -15.58 -21.67 35.73
N SER A 67 -14.84 -21.32 36.78
CA SER A 67 -13.52 -20.69 36.71
C SER A 67 -12.53 -21.56 35.94
N ARG A 68 -11.89 -21.01 34.90
CA ARG A 68 -10.76 -21.64 34.21
C ARG A 68 -9.53 -20.76 34.31
N THR A 69 -8.54 -21.24 35.07
CA THR A 69 -7.13 -20.86 34.88
C THR A 69 -6.64 -21.43 33.56
N PHE A 70 -6.04 -20.60 32.71
CA PHE A 70 -5.46 -21.04 31.44
C PHE A 70 -4.19 -21.89 31.68
N PRO A 71 -3.91 -22.93 30.88
CA PRO A 71 -2.67 -23.68 30.94
C PRO A 71 -1.51 -22.90 30.30
N ASP A 72 -0.29 -23.14 30.79
CA ASP A 72 0.96 -22.55 30.29
C ASP A 72 1.16 -22.80 28.77
N PRO A 73 1.32 -21.76 27.94
CA PRO A 73 1.63 -21.88 26.51
C PRO A 73 2.82 -22.80 26.19
N ARG A 74 3.81 -22.91 27.09
CA ARG A 74 4.99 -23.78 26.90
C ARG A 74 4.63 -25.27 26.91
N MET A 75 3.65 -25.69 27.71
CA MET A 75 3.16 -27.08 27.67
C MET A 75 2.39 -27.40 26.38
N ILE A 76 1.66 -26.43 25.83
CA ILE A 76 0.94 -26.59 24.56
C ILE A 76 1.95 -26.85 23.43
N CYS A 77 2.98 -26.01 23.32
CA CYS A 77 4.03 -26.13 22.30
C CYS A 77 4.80 -27.47 22.41
N GLN A 78 5.16 -27.90 23.62
CA GLN A 78 5.85 -29.18 23.82
C GLN A 78 4.98 -30.40 23.47
N THR A 79 3.67 -30.34 23.72
CA THR A 79 2.74 -31.44 23.42
C THR A 79 2.53 -31.62 21.92
N VAL A 80 2.40 -30.52 21.16
CA VAL A 80 2.31 -30.54 19.68
C VAL A 80 3.58 -31.12 19.06
N ASN A 81 4.76 -30.65 19.52
CA ASN A 81 6.07 -31.12 19.03
C ASN A 81 6.42 -32.56 19.43
N ALA A 82 5.68 -33.18 20.35
CA ALA A 82 5.79 -34.59 20.71
C ALA A 82 4.87 -35.48 19.87
N ALA A 83 3.67 -35.00 19.52
CA ALA A 83 2.70 -35.73 18.70
C ALA A 83 3.17 -35.92 17.25
N GLN A 84 3.84 -34.91 16.67
CA GLN A 84 4.26 -34.92 15.26
C GLN A 84 5.41 -35.90 14.94
N ARG A 85 6.18 -36.38 15.93
CA ARG A 85 7.39 -37.19 15.67
C ARG A 85 7.14 -38.70 15.47
N LYS A 86 5.89 -39.19 15.42
CA LYS A 86 5.61 -40.62 15.63
C LYS A 86 4.73 -41.37 14.62
N CYS A 87 4.32 -40.75 13.50
CA CYS A 87 3.51 -41.40 12.47
C CYS A 87 4.11 -41.22 11.06
N MET A 88 4.98 -42.14 10.61
CA MET A 88 5.44 -42.16 9.21
C MET A 88 5.97 -43.55 8.75
N PHE A 89 5.05 -44.47 8.45
CA PHE A 89 5.25 -45.83 7.91
C PHE A 89 3.86 -46.42 7.57
N VAL A 90 3.56 -47.17 6.49
CA VAL A 90 4.26 -47.61 5.25
C VAL A 90 3.20 -47.76 4.14
N ILE A 91 3.56 -47.79 2.84
CA ILE A 91 3.21 -48.85 1.84
C ILE A 91 3.61 -48.44 0.40
N ASP A 92 3.93 -49.45 -0.41
CA ASP A 92 4.47 -49.44 -1.79
C ASP A 92 3.35 -49.62 -2.85
N TYR A 93 3.68 -49.56 -4.17
CA TYR A 93 3.26 -50.49 -5.25
C TYR A 93 3.40 -49.94 -6.69
N SER A 94 3.45 -50.87 -7.64
CA SER A 94 4.15 -50.76 -8.94
C SER A 94 3.26 -50.80 -10.20
N THR A 95 3.81 -50.17 -11.25
CA THR A 95 3.53 -50.25 -12.71
C THR A 95 2.76 -51.44 -13.32
N VAL A 96 1.87 -51.14 -14.29
CA VAL A 96 1.52 -52.01 -15.44
C VAL A 96 1.24 -51.17 -16.71
N ASN A 97 1.92 -51.49 -17.83
CA ASN A 97 1.57 -51.11 -19.22
C ASN A 97 0.90 -52.32 -19.91
N PRO A 98 -0.04 -52.17 -20.88
CA PRO A 98 0.29 -52.34 -22.31
C PRO A 98 -0.72 -51.66 -23.31
N PRO A 99 -0.73 -51.93 -24.65
CA PRO A 99 0.31 -51.71 -25.69
C PRO A 99 -0.29 -51.00 -26.98
N PRO A 100 0.33 -50.99 -28.19
CA PRO A 100 0.10 -49.95 -29.22
C PRO A 100 -0.66 -50.40 -30.49
N VAL A 101 -1.02 -49.44 -31.37
CA VAL A 101 -1.51 -49.68 -32.75
C VAL A 101 -0.84 -48.74 -33.77
N ILE A 102 -0.65 -49.24 -34.99
CA ILE A 102 0.24 -48.71 -36.05
C ILE A 102 -0.53 -47.83 -37.08
N ALA A 103 0.22 -46.94 -37.74
CA ALA A 103 -0.26 -45.93 -38.69
C ALA A 103 -0.63 -46.46 -40.09
N PHE A 104 -1.38 -45.62 -40.83
CA PHE A 104 -1.25 -45.46 -42.28
C PHE A 104 -1.32 -43.96 -42.62
N GLY A 105 -0.52 -43.51 -43.59
CA GLY A 105 -0.51 -42.11 -44.04
C GLY A 105 -0.55 -42.01 -45.55
N HIS A 106 -0.95 -40.84 -46.06
CA HIS A 106 -0.75 -40.46 -47.46
C HIS A 106 -0.51 -38.95 -47.59
N ASN A 107 0.57 -38.59 -48.29
CA ASN A 107 0.84 -37.23 -48.76
C ASN A 107 -0.03 -36.89 -49.96
N MET A 108 -0.58 -35.66 -50.01
CA MET A 108 -0.66 -34.86 -51.24
C MET A 108 -0.57 -33.36 -50.94
N ARG A 109 -0.13 -32.60 -51.94
CA ARG A 109 0.42 -31.23 -51.86
C ARG A 109 -0.62 -30.19 -52.35
N PRO A 110 -0.65 -28.95 -51.82
CA PRO A 110 -1.69 -27.96 -52.17
C PRO A 110 -1.44 -27.23 -53.50
N PRO A 111 -2.49 -26.71 -54.15
CA PRO A 111 -2.37 -25.74 -55.25
C PRO A 111 -2.27 -24.30 -54.75
N SER A 112 -1.62 -23.44 -55.54
CA SER A 112 -1.43 -22.01 -55.31
C SER A 112 -2.70 -21.19 -55.53
N MET A 113 -2.93 -20.16 -54.71
CA MET A 113 -3.89 -19.08 -55.02
C MET A 113 -3.18 -17.74 -55.28
N THR A 114 -3.76 -16.98 -56.20
CA THR A 114 -3.26 -15.71 -56.75
C THR A 114 -3.79 -14.50 -55.98
N CYS A 115 -2.97 -13.46 -55.78
CA CYS A 115 -3.44 -12.17 -55.27
C CYS A 115 -4.43 -11.50 -56.23
N SER A 116 -5.52 -10.96 -55.68
CA SER A 116 -6.42 -10.01 -56.36
C SER A 116 -6.25 -8.61 -55.75
N THR A 117 -6.08 -7.61 -56.62
CA THR A 117 -5.97 -6.18 -56.27
C THR A 117 -7.27 -5.61 -55.68
N GLY A 118 -7.15 -4.80 -54.62
CA GLY A 118 -8.26 -4.01 -54.06
C GLY A 118 -8.57 -2.74 -54.87
N PRO A 119 -9.72 -2.08 -54.63
CA PRO A 119 -10.23 -0.98 -55.46
C PRO A 119 -9.68 0.41 -55.08
N ASP A 120 -9.53 1.28 -56.09
CA ASP A 120 -9.20 2.70 -55.94
C ASP A 120 -10.33 3.50 -55.25
N ILE A 121 -9.94 4.46 -54.40
CA ILE A 121 -10.84 5.45 -53.79
C ILE A 121 -10.44 6.85 -54.26
N ALA A 122 -11.34 7.53 -54.97
CA ALA A 122 -11.14 8.90 -55.44
C ALA A 122 -11.59 9.92 -54.38
N VAL A 123 -10.78 10.96 -54.14
CA VAL A 123 -11.10 12.08 -53.24
C VAL A 123 -11.58 13.29 -54.07
N PRO A 124 -12.76 13.89 -53.79
CA PRO A 124 -13.27 15.02 -54.57
C PRO A 124 -12.49 16.34 -54.32
N LEU A 125 -12.02 16.95 -55.41
CA LEU A 125 -11.49 18.30 -55.41
C LEU A 125 -12.65 19.33 -55.35
N SER A 126 -12.78 20.03 -54.23
CA SER A 126 -13.45 21.33 -54.21
C SER A 126 -12.86 22.22 -53.11
N TRP A 127 -12.59 23.47 -53.47
CA TRP A 127 -12.41 24.71 -52.69
C TRP A 127 -11.38 25.61 -53.39
N GLY A 128 -11.81 26.11 -54.56
CA GLY A 128 -11.12 27.18 -55.27
C GLY A 128 -11.63 28.54 -54.82
N GLN A 129 -10.72 29.35 -54.27
CA GLN A 129 -10.47 30.72 -54.75
C GLN A 129 -11.61 31.76 -54.66
N LEU A 130 -11.45 32.74 -53.75
CA LEU A 130 -11.69 34.15 -54.10
C LEU A 130 -10.74 35.10 -53.31
N GLN A 131 -10.60 36.34 -53.79
CA GLN A 131 -9.52 37.26 -53.44
C GLN A 131 -9.96 38.45 -52.56
N ASN A 132 -8.97 39.00 -51.84
CA ASN A 132 -8.75 40.43 -51.54
C ASN A 132 -9.92 41.31 -51.05
N MET A 133 -9.81 41.78 -49.80
CA MET A 133 -9.70 43.22 -49.51
C MET A 133 -8.80 43.46 -48.29
N ALA A 134 -8.07 44.56 -48.27
CA ALA A 134 -7.11 44.90 -47.22
C ALA A 134 -7.76 45.75 -46.11
N HIS A 135 -7.29 45.62 -44.86
CA HIS A 135 -7.09 46.75 -43.92
C HIS A 135 -6.36 46.33 -42.64
N ALA A 136 -5.50 47.24 -42.15
CA ALA A 136 -4.97 47.41 -40.78
C ALA A 136 -4.18 46.24 -40.12
N ALA A 137 -3.01 46.58 -39.58
CA ALA A 137 -2.08 45.65 -38.96
C ALA A 137 -2.40 45.36 -37.47
N GLN A 138 -2.28 44.10 -37.08
CA GLN A 138 -1.90 43.66 -35.72
C GLN A 138 -0.96 42.46 -35.80
N PRO A 139 0.00 42.30 -34.86
CA PRO A 139 0.98 41.22 -34.88
C PRO A 139 0.41 39.92 -34.29
N SER A 140 -0.15 39.06 -35.15
CA SER A 140 -0.64 37.73 -34.77
C SER A 140 0.47 36.67 -34.82
N HIS A 141 1.21 36.48 -33.72
CA HIS A 141 2.04 35.29 -33.54
C HIS A 141 1.21 34.10 -33.03
N SER A 142 0.41 33.51 -33.92
CA SER A 142 -0.21 32.20 -33.68
C SER A 142 0.64 31.11 -34.34
N SER A 143 1.44 30.41 -33.54
CA SER A 143 2.13 29.20 -34.01
C SER A 143 1.07 28.12 -34.23
N GLY A 144 0.87 27.70 -35.48
CA GLY A 144 -0.19 26.75 -35.89
C GLY A 144 0.02 25.29 -35.47
N TYR A 145 0.83 25.03 -34.45
CA TYR A 145 1.13 23.70 -33.94
C TYR A 145 0.52 23.55 -32.55
N SER A 146 -0.63 22.88 -32.48
CA SER A 146 -1.23 22.46 -31.21
C SER A 146 -0.46 21.26 -30.62
N VAL A 147 -0.65 21.02 -29.32
CA VAL A 147 -0.02 19.90 -28.59
C VAL A 147 -0.31 18.54 -29.26
N ASN A 148 -1.51 18.37 -29.83
CA ASN A 148 -1.92 17.18 -30.57
C ASN A 148 -0.99 16.87 -31.76
N HIS A 149 -0.38 17.88 -32.39
CA HIS A 149 0.55 17.65 -33.51
C HIS A 149 1.89 17.04 -33.06
N ALA A 150 2.27 17.20 -31.78
CA ALA A 150 3.42 16.52 -31.19
C ALA A 150 3.13 15.05 -30.82
N GLN A 151 1.86 14.68 -30.65
CA GLN A 151 1.42 13.31 -30.34
C GLN A 151 1.20 12.46 -31.61
N TYR A 152 0.90 13.11 -32.75
CA TYR A 152 0.59 12.44 -34.02
C TYR A 152 1.65 11.44 -34.51
N SER A 153 2.94 11.71 -34.31
CA SER A 153 4.01 10.75 -34.66
C SER A 153 3.94 9.47 -33.83
N THR A 154 3.59 9.62 -32.55
CA THR A 154 3.53 8.54 -31.56
C THR A 154 2.28 7.68 -31.77
N GLU A 155 1.11 8.30 -31.98
CA GLU A 155 -0.12 7.61 -32.38
C GLU A 155 0.09 6.83 -33.69
N ARG A 156 0.70 7.45 -34.70
CA ARG A 156 0.92 6.79 -35.99
C ARG A 156 1.85 5.58 -35.88
N GLU A 157 2.85 5.62 -34.99
CA GLU A 157 3.72 4.45 -34.72
C GLU A 157 2.98 3.36 -33.94
N HIS A 158 2.13 3.74 -32.98
CA HIS A 158 1.27 2.83 -32.22
C HIS A 158 0.25 2.11 -33.13
N TRP A 159 -0.50 2.84 -33.96
CA TRP A 159 -1.43 2.27 -34.94
C TRP A 159 -0.71 1.42 -36.01
N ALA A 160 0.52 1.76 -36.37
CA ALA A 160 1.34 0.89 -37.22
C ALA A 160 1.68 -0.44 -36.52
N LYS A 161 2.07 -0.42 -35.24
CA LYS A 161 2.35 -1.64 -34.46
C LYS A 161 1.10 -2.52 -34.31
N LEU A 162 -0.06 -1.94 -34.02
CA LEU A 162 -1.33 -2.67 -33.93
C LEU A 162 -1.78 -3.25 -35.28
N SER A 163 -1.68 -2.50 -36.38
CA SER A 163 -2.08 -2.99 -37.72
C SER A 163 -1.16 -4.06 -38.31
N TYR A 164 0.04 -4.25 -37.75
CA TYR A 164 0.91 -5.39 -38.03
C TYR A 164 0.94 -6.45 -36.92
N ALA A 165 0.14 -6.29 -35.87
CA ALA A 165 -0.03 -7.33 -34.87
C ALA A 165 -0.75 -8.55 -35.49
N LEU A 166 -0.24 -9.74 -35.21
CA LEU A 166 -0.88 -10.99 -35.62
C LEU A 166 -2.20 -11.19 -34.84
N PRO A 167 -3.16 -11.99 -35.34
CA PRO A 167 -4.40 -12.31 -34.61
C PRO A 167 -4.12 -12.75 -33.17
N PRO A 168 -5.08 -12.52 -32.24
CA PRO A 168 -4.86 -12.60 -30.79
C PRO A 168 -4.08 -13.86 -30.45
N MET A 169 -2.87 -13.65 -29.92
CA MET A 169 -1.99 -14.76 -29.57
C MET A 169 -2.69 -15.62 -28.53
N GLU A 170 -2.68 -16.94 -28.73
CA GLU A 170 -3.10 -17.89 -27.72
C GLU A 170 -2.28 -17.64 -26.44
N THR A 171 -2.89 -17.26 -25.32
CA THR A 171 -2.17 -16.94 -24.06
C THR A 171 -2.40 -17.96 -22.95
N ILE A 172 -1.46 -18.00 -22.00
CA ILE A 172 -1.49 -18.75 -20.75
C ILE A 172 -1.17 -17.83 -19.56
N THR A 173 -1.56 -18.27 -18.36
CA THR A 173 -1.16 -17.64 -17.10
C THR A 173 -0.16 -18.53 -16.37
N LEU A 174 0.85 -17.93 -15.75
CA LEU A 174 1.83 -18.60 -14.92
C LEU A 174 1.68 -18.15 -13.46
N ASP A 175 1.63 -19.11 -12.55
CA ASP A 175 1.88 -18.93 -11.12
C ASP A 175 3.34 -19.33 -10.84
N ILE A 176 4.09 -18.50 -10.13
CA ILE A 176 5.54 -18.62 -10.01
C ILE A 176 5.95 -18.51 -8.54
N SER A 177 6.60 -19.56 -8.04
CA SER A 177 7.01 -19.69 -6.65
C SER A 177 8.50 -19.99 -6.54
N ALA A 178 9.09 -19.71 -5.38
CA ALA A 178 10.39 -20.26 -5.01
C ALA A 178 10.19 -21.38 -3.99
N VAL A 179 10.95 -22.45 -4.16
CA VAL A 179 11.03 -23.57 -3.22
C VAL A 179 12.49 -23.94 -3.03
N HIS A 180 12.84 -24.54 -1.90
CA HIS A 180 14.13 -25.20 -1.74
C HIS A 180 13.95 -26.72 -1.81
N GLU A 181 14.94 -27.43 -2.31
CA GLU A 181 14.97 -28.89 -2.32
C GLU A 181 15.10 -29.41 -0.86
N VAL A 182 14.30 -30.42 -0.49
CA VAL A 182 14.27 -30.99 0.87
C VAL A 182 14.36 -32.52 0.81
N GLY A 183 15.43 -33.01 0.20
CA GLY A 183 15.68 -34.41 -0.07
C GLY A 183 14.59 -35.10 -0.91
N ALA A 184 14.81 -36.38 -1.19
CA ALA A 184 14.02 -37.12 -2.18
C ALA A 184 12.51 -37.34 -1.86
N ARG A 185 11.95 -36.81 -0.75
CA ARG A 185 10.57 -37.10 -0.28
C ARG A 185 9.84 -36.00 0.50
N LYS A 186 10.38 -34.80 0.71
CA LYS A 186 9.65 -33.71 1.40
C LYS A 186 9.43 -32.53 0.45
N LYS A 187 8.23 -31.95 0.49
CA LYS A 187 7.97 -30.63 -0.10
C LYS A 187 8.49 -29.58 0.89
N GLY A 188 9.38 -28.70 0.44
CA GLY A 188 9.87 -27.57 1.24
C GLY A 188 8.77 -26.58 1.61
N HIS A 189 9.13 -25.56 2.40
CA HIS A 189 8.21 -24.48 2.70
C HIS A 189 7.95 -23.66 1.42
N TRP A 190 6.69 -23.35 1.16
CA TRP A 190 6.26 -22.64 -0.05
C TRP A 190 6.14 -21.16 0.26
N VAL A 191 6.83 -20.32 -0.49
CA VAL A 191 6.48 -18.91 -0.60
C VAL A 191 5.94 -18.70 -2.02
N ALA A 192 4.66 -18.36 -2.13
CA ALA A 192 4.08 -17.89 -3.38
C ALA A 192 4.59 -16.46 -3.61
N ILE A 193 5.32 -16.23 -4.69
CA ILE A 193 6.12 -15.00 -4.86
C ILE A 193 5.61 -14.15 -6.02
N GLY A 194 4.89 -14.69 -7.01
CA GLY A 194 4.12 -13.89 -7.97
C GLY A 194 3.51 -14.71 -9.09
N GLY A 195 2.78 -14.05 -9.99
CA GLY A 195 2.28 -14.68 -11.22
C GLY A 195 2.41 -13.73 -12.41
N LYS A 196 2.43 -14.31 -13.62
CA LYS A 196 2.48 -13.57 -14.89
C LYS A 196 1.33 -14.01 -15.78
N LYS A 197 0.42 -13.09 -16.11
CA LYS A 197 -0.66 -13.31 -17.07
C LYS A 197 -0.17 -13.09 -18.50
N ASP A 198 -0.99 -13.49 -19.47
CA ASP A 198 -0.87 -13.13 -20.88
C ASP A 198 0.48 -13.51 -21.55
N VAL A 199 1.03 -14.66 -21.14
CA VAL A 199 2.23 -15.25 -21.75
C VAL A 199 1.82 -15.99 -23.03
N ASP A 200 2.52 -15.80 -24.16
CA ASP A 200 2.27 -16.55 -25.41
C ASP A 200 2.35 -18.06 -25.15
N ALA A 201 1.29 -18.81 -25.44
CA ALA A 201 1.20 -20.25 -25.23
C ALA A 201 2.24 -21.05 -26.03
N ARG A 202 2.82 -20.43 -27.07
CA ARG A 202 3.89 -20.98 -27.91
C ARG A 202 5.29 -20.82 -27.31
N ILE A 203 5.40 -20.19 -26.14
CA ILE A 203 6.67 -20.07 -25.42
C ILE A 203 7.29 -21.46 -25.16
N ASP A 204 8.59 -21.55 -25.39
CA ASP A 204 9.36 -22.76 -25.15
C ASP A 204 9.89 -22.82 -23.71
N ALA A 205 10.53 -23.92 -23.34
CA ALA A 205 11.04 -24.10 -21.99
C ALA A 205 12.08 -23.02 -21.59
N PRO A 206 13.08 -22.64 -22.42
CA PRO A 206 13.97 -21.51 -22.13
C PRO A 206 13.22 -20.20 -21.85
N GLY A 207 12.25 -19.80 -22.68
CA GLY A 207 11.48 -18.57 -22.42
C GLY A 207 10.67 -18.60 -21.12
N LEU A 208 10.18 -19.79 -20.71
CA LEU A 208 9.54 -19.97 -19.40
C LEU A 208 10.54 -19.88 -18.25
N MET A 209 11.78 -20.36 -18.42
CA MET A 209 12.85 -20.22 -17.44
C MET A 209 13.21 -18.74 -17.23
N ASP A 210 13.41 -17.99 -18.32
CA ASP A 210 13.68 -16.56 -18.28
C ASP A 210 12.57 -15.82 -17.50
N ILE A 211 11.29 -16.05 -17.85
CA ILE A 211 10.15 -15.47 -17.12
C ILE A 211 10.13 -15.83 -15.63
N ALA A 212 10.43 -17.07 -15.28
CA ALA A 212 10.46 -17.51 -13.89
C ALA A 212 11.58 -16.82 -13.10
N PHE A 213 12.78 -16.75 -13.67
CA PHE A 213 13.92 -16.07 -13.06
C PHE A 213 13.70 -14.56 -12.92
N ASP A 214 13.21 -13.89 -13.97
CA ASP A 214 12.90 -12.45 -13.94
C ASP A 214 11.89 -12.09 -12.83
N THR A 215 10.92 -12.98 -12.59
CA THR A 215 9.86 -12.78 -11.59
C THR A 215 10.34 -13.03 -10.15
N ILE A 216 11.22 -14.01 -9.96
CA ILE A 216 11.58 -14.55 -8.63
C ILE A 216 12.91 -14.02 -8.11
N LEU A 217 13.94 -13.93 -8.94
CA LEU A 217 15.31 -13.61 -8.49
C LEU A 217 15.40 -12.27 -7.73
N PRO A 218 14.75 -11.16 -8.16
CA PRO A 218 14.77 -9.92 -7.38
C PRO A 218 14.27 -10.11 -5.94
N LYS A 219 13.35 -11.05 -5.71
CA LYS A 219 12.74 -11.29 -4.40
C LYS A 219 13.61 -12.22 -3.56
N ILE A 220 14.23 -13.25 -4.14
CA ILE A 220 15.23 -14.08 -3.45
C ILE A 220 16.46 -13.25 -3.02
N LEU A 221 16.97 -12.40 -3.93
CA LEU A 221 18.11 -11.51 -3.64
C LEU A 221 17.79 -10.47 -2.56
N THR A 222 16.53 -10.05 -2.44
CA THR A 222 16.07 -9.14 -1.38
C THR A 222 15.87 -9.88 -0.05
N PHE A 223 15.34 -11.11 -0.09
CA PHE A 223 15.12 -11.97 1.07
C PHE A 223 16.45 -12.37 1.75
N GLY A 224 17.43 -12.81 0.96
CA GLY A 224 18.77 -13.14 1.44
C GLY A 224 19.78 -12.00 1.27
N ALA A 225 19.41 -10.76 1.56
CA ALA A 225 20.26 -9.59 1.32
C ALA A 225 21.61 -9.67 2.09
N GLY A 226 22.69 -9.95 1.37
CA GLY A 226 24.04 -10.14 1.91
C GLY A 226 24.58 -11.57 1.77
N PHE A 227 23.71 -12.55 1.49
CA PHE A 227 24.10 -13.90 1.10
C PHE A 227 24.37 -13.98 -0.41
N LEU A 228 25.35 -14.77 -0.82
CA LEU A 228 25.77 -14.91 -2.22
C LEU A 228 25.12 -16.14 -2.87
N TRP A 229 23.87 -15.98 -3.31
CA TRP A 229 23.16 -16.99 -4.08
C TRP A 229 23.88 -17.31 -5.41
N ARG A 230 24.09 -18.61 -5.69
CA ARG A 230 24.59 -19.13 -6.97
C ARG A 230 23.40 -19.44 -7.87
N ILE A 231 22.90 -18.41 -8.53
CA ILE A 231 21.70 -18.41 -9.37
C ILE A 231 21.82 -19.45 -10.50
N GLU A 232 23.03 -19.69 -10.99
CA GLU A 232 23.36 -20.66 -12.03
C GLU A 232 23.11 -22.12 -11.64
N GLU A 233 22.93 -22.43 -10.35
CA GLU A 233 22.54 -23.77 -9.87
C GLU A 233 21.03 -23.90 -9.66
N PHE A 234 20.24 -22.82 -9.79
CA PHE A 234 18.79 -22.87 -9.60
C PHE A 234 18.14 -23.57 -10.80
N VAL A 235 17.12 -24.38 -10.52
CA VAL A 235 16.41 -25.15 -11.55
C VAL A 235 14.96 -24.69 -11.62
N VAL A 236 14.43 -24.43 -12.82
CA VAL A 236 12.99 -24.14 -12.99
C VAL A 236 12.26 -25.43 -13.32
N GLN A 237 11.24 -25.75 -12.53
CA GLN A 237 10.43 -26.95 -12.70
C GLN A 237 8.94 -26.61 -12.85
N ASP A 238 8.20 -27.43 -13.59
CA ASP A 238 6.74 -27.33 -13.64
C ASP A 238 6.07 -28.00 -12.42
N ALA A 239 4.74 -27.88 -12.31
CA ALA A 239 3.94 -28.50 -11.25
C ALA A 239 4.13 -30.03 -11.06
N VAL A 240 4.72 -30.72 -12.04
CA VAL A 240 4.98 -32.17 -12.06
C VAL A 240 6.47 -32.46 -11.74
N TRP A 241 7.23 -31.45 -11.31
CA TRP A 241 8.67 -31.54 -10.98
C TRP A 241 9.55 -31.89 -12.19
N VAL A 242 9.12 -31.48 -13.39
CA VAL A 242 9.90 -31.65 -14.62
C VAL A 242 10.83 -30.45 -14.80
N ASP A 243 12.14 -30.70 -14.87
CA ASP A 243 13.18 -29.70 -15.13
C ASP A 243 13.11 -29.16 -16.56
N LEU A 244 12.75 -27.88 -16.70
CA LEU A 244 12.61 -27.19 -17.98
C LEU A 244 13.93 -27.10 -18.77
N SER A 245 15.09 -27.12 -18.10
CA SER A 245 16.40 -27.06 -18.77
C SER A 245 16.69 -28.31 -19.61
N THR A 246 16.03 -29.44 -19.30
CA THR A 246 16.16 -30.70 -20.05
C THR A 246 15.33 -30.71 -21.34
N HIS A 247 14.44 -29.74 -21.53
CA HIS A 247 13.57 -29.67 -22.71
C HIS A 247 14.25 -28.99 -23.90
N LYS A 248 13.81 -29.37 -25.10
CA LYS A 248 14.32 -28.78 -26.35
C LYS A 248 13.83 -27.35 -26.48
N ALA A 249 14.76 -26.42 -26.62
CA ALA A 249 14.49 -25.08 -27.16
C ALA A 249 13.73 -25.17 -28.50
N SER A 250 12.96 -24.14 -28.83
CA SER A 250 12.06 -24.00 -29.99
C SER A 250 10.83 -24.93 -30.03
N VAL A 251 10.52 -25.67 -28.97
CA VAL A 251 9.27 -26.43 -28.85
C VAL A 251 8.37 -25.78 -27.79
N PRO A 252 7.16 -25.31 -28.16
CA PRO A 252 6.15 -24.84 -27.21
C PRO A 252 5.89 -25.83 -26.06
N TYR A 253 6.04 -25.38 -24.82
CA TYR A 253 5.98 -26.27 -23.66
C TYR A 253 4.54 -26.62 -23.27
N PHE A 254 3.69 -25.61 -23.04
CA PHE A 254 2.34 -25.80 -22.51
C PHE A 254 1.23 -25.89 -23.57
N ILE A 255 1.44 -25.48 -24.82
CA ILE A 255 0.37 -25.38 -25.84
C ILE A 255 -0.46 -26.66 -26.01
N SER A 256 0.20 -27.83 -25.96
CA SER A 256 -0.47 -29.12 -26.12
C SER A 256 -1.50 -29.40 -25.01
N GLN A 257 -1.27 -28.84 -23.82
CA GLN A 257 -2.17 -28.95 -22.67
C GLN A 257 -3.36 -27.99 -22.77
N CYS A 258 -3.23 -26.90 -23.53
CA CYS A 258 -4.29 -25.93 -23.79
C CYS A 258 -5.28 -26.38 -24.88
N MET A 259 -4.87 -27.33 -25.74
CA MET A 259 -5.71 -27.84 -26.83
C MET A 259 -6.73 -28.86 -26.33
N VAL A 260 -8.01 -28.46 -26.27
CA VAL A 260 -9.11 -29.31 -25.81
C VAL A 260 -9.84 -29.92 -27.02
N PRO A 261 -10.13 -31.24 -27.05
CA PRO A 261 -10.94 -31.83 -28.11
C PRO A 261 -12.34 -31.22 -28.11
N SER A 262 -12.77 -30.70 -29.26
CA SER A 262 -14.03 -29.98 -29.35
C SER A 262 -15.25 -30.91 -29.25
N LYS A 263 -16.39 -30.36 -28.80
CA LYS A 263 -17.62 -31.13 -28.59
C LYS A 263 -18.15 -31.69 -29.93
N LYS A 264 -18.82 -32.83 -29.84
CA LYS A 264 -19.32 -33.67 -30.95
C LYS A 264 -19.94 -32.84 -32.10
N GLY A 265 -19.20 -32.65 -33.20
CA GLY A 265 -19.65 -31.93 -34.40
C GLY A 265 -18.64 -30.94 -34.99
N SER A 266 -17.74 -30.41 -34.16
CA SER A 266 -16.63 -29.55 -34.60
C SER A 266 -15.47 -30.36 -35.21
N LYS A 267 -14.74 -29.77 -36.18
CA LYS A 267 -13.70 -30.44 -36.98
C LYS A 267 -12.26 -30.26 -36.49
N GLY A 268 -12.04 -29.71 -35.29
CA GLY A 268 -10.69 -29.53 -34.75
C GLY A 268 -10.66 -29.39 -33.22
N PRO A 269 -9.47 -29.49 -32.59
CA PRO A 269 -9.27 -29.05 -31.21
C PRO A 269 -9.51 -27.54 -31.09
N THR A 270 -9.91 -27.09 -29.91
CA THR A 270 -10.12 -25.68 -29.58
C THR A 270 -9.15 -25.30 -28.48
N PHE A 271 -8.40 -24.20 -28.66
CA PHE A 271 -7.53 -23.68 -27.62
C PHE A 271 -8.34 -23.20 -26.41
N LYS A 272 -7.80 -23.40 -25.22
CA LYS A 272 -8.27 -22.80 -23.98
C LYS A 272 -7.10 -22.29 -23.16
N THR A 273 -7.13 -21.01 -22.81
CA THR A 273 -6.23 -20.41 -21.81
C THR A 273 -6.29 -21.22 -20.51
N LYS A 274 -5.11 -21.46 -19.93
CA LYS A 274 -4.92 -22.20 -18.69
C LYS A 274 -3.91 -21.50 -17.80
N GLN A 275 -4.01 -21.77 -16.50
CA GLN A 275 -2.99 -21.43 -15.53
C GLN A 275 -2.06 -22.63 -15.31
N PHE A 276 -0.76 -22.38 -15.28
CA PHE A 276 0.28 -23.37 -14.99
C PHE A 276 1.14 -22.86 -13.83
N ALA A 277 1.73 -23.77 -13.05
CA ALA A 277 2.65 -23.40 -11.98
C ALA A 277 4.09 -23.71 -12.38
N LEU A 278 4.99 -22.77 -12.12
CA LEU A 278 6.44 -22.91 -12.19
C LEU A 278 7.05 -22.71 -10.80
N MET A 279 8.09 -23.49 -10.52
CA MET A 279 8.85 -23.47 -9.28
C MET A 279 10.31 -23.18 -9.61
N VAL A 280 10.87 -22.12 -9.04
CA VAL A 280 12.32 -21.90 -9.01
C VAL A 280 12.86 -22.65 -7.80
N VAL A 281 13.56 -23.75 -8.05
CA VAL A 281 14.12 -24.65 -7.04
C VAL A 281 15.52 -24.18 -6.67
N VAL A 282 15.69 -23.77 -5.42
CA VAL A 282 16.98 -23.50 -4.78
C VAL A 282 17.59 -24.83 -4.33
N PRO A 283 18.85 -25.15 -4.69
CA PRO A 283 19.52 -26.39 -4.26
C PRO A 283 19.60 -26.51 -2.73
N GLU A 284 19.39 -27.73 -2.21
CA GLU A 284 19.41 -28.01 -0.76
C GLU A 284 20.74 -27.55 -0.12
N ALA A 285 21.87 -27.72 -0.81
CA ALA A 285 23.18 -27.26 -0.35
C ALA A 285 23.26 -25.74 -0.16
N GLN A 286 22.75 -24.94 -1.12
CA GLN A 286 22.72 -23.49 -0.99
C GLN A 286 21.77 -23.01 0.11
N TRP A 287 20.64 -23.70 0.28
CA TRP A 287 19.71 -23.36 1.36
C TRP A 287 20.35 -23.59 2.74
N ASN A 288 21.06 -24.71 2.92
CA ASN A 288 21.78 -24.99 4.15
C ASN A 288 22.92 -23.96 4.39
N GLU A 289 23.67 -23.57 3.34
CA GLU A 289 24.68 -22.50 3.44
C GLU A 289 24.05 -21.15 3.85
N TYR A 290 22.82 -20.85 3.40
CA TYR A 290 22.07 -19.66 3.79
C TYR A 290 21.63 -19.73 5.27
N GLU A 291 21.10 -20.86 5.73
CA GLU A 291 20.74 -21.06 7.14
C GLU A 291 21.97 -20.93 8.05
N GLU A 292 23.10 -21.56 7.71
CA GLU A 292 24.38 -21.40 8.43
C GLU A 292 24.87 -19.95 8.43
N TRP A 293 24.69 -19.20 7.33
CA TRP A 293 25.05 -17.78 7.24
C TRP A 293 24.18 -16.91 8.16
N VAL A 294 22.86 -17.18 8.25
CA VAL A 294 21.95 -16.48 9.17
C VAL A 294 22.32 -16.79 10.62
N GLU A 295 22.46 -18.07 11.00
CA GLU A 295 22.86 -18.48 12.36
C GLU A 295 24.20 -17.86 12.77
N LYS A 296 25.16 -17.78 11.83
CA LYS A 296 26.45 -17.14 12.06
C LYS A 296 26.32 -15.62 12.22
N ALA A 297 25.52 -14.94 11.40
CA ALA A 297 25.30 -13.50 11.53
C ALA A 297 24.67 -13.14 12.89
N GLU A 298 23.66 -13.90 13.33
CA GLU A 298 23.06 -13.76 14.66
C GLU A 298 24.08 -14.05 15.78
N SER A 299 24.90 -15.09 15.62
CA SER A 299 25.95 -15.45 16.57
C SER A 299 27.08 -14.41 16.66
N GLU A 300 27.47 -13.77 15.55
CA GLU A 300 28.48 -12.70 15.53
C GLU A 300 27.95 -11.42 16.19
N VAL A 301 26.66 -11.09 16.00
CA VAL A 301 25.99 -10.00 16.73
C VAL A 301 25.96 -10.29 18.23
N ALA A 302 25.58 -11.51 18.64
CA ALA A 302 25.60 -11.91 20.05
C ALA A 302 27.02 -11.93 20.65
N THR A 303 28.03 -12.37 19.89
CA THR A 303 29.41 -12.45 20.38
C THR A 303 30.06 -11.06 20.48
N HIS A 304 29.74 -10.13 19.58
CA HIS A 304 30.17 -8.73 19.71
C HIS A 304 29.59 -8.08 20.98
N GLN A 305 28.34 -8.38 21.35
CA GLN A 305 27.77 -7.90 22.62
C GLN A 305 28.57 -8.40 23.83
N VAL A 306 29.06 -9.65 23.83
CA VAL A 306 29.81 -10.24 24.96
C VAL A 306 31.30 -9.84 24.97
N GLN A 307 31.97 -9.74 23.81
CA GLN A 307 33.38 -9.31 23.79
C GLN A 307 33.57 -7.82 24.13
N VAL A 308 32.59 -6.97 23.81
CA VAL A 308 32.62 -5.56 24.23
C VAL A 308 32.49 -5.42 25.75
N GLN A 309 31.72 -6.30 26.42
CA GLN A 309 31.68 -6.33 27.89
C GLN A 309 33.05 -6.63 28.51
N HIS A 310 33.76 -7.65 28.02
CA HIS A 310 35.01 -8.08 28.65
C HIS A 310 36.23 -7.20 28.36
N ARG A 311 36.26 -6.47 27.23
CA ARG A 311 37.44 -5.68 26.83
C ARG A 311 37.61 -4.36 27.62
N VAL A 312 36.55 -3.88 28.27
CA VAL A 312 36.58 -2.62 29.05
C VAL A 312 37.22 -2.82 30.43
N GLU A 313 37.13 -4.01 31.03
CA GLU A 313 37.71 -4.29 32.36
C GLU A 313 39.25 -4.25 32.40
N THR A 314 39.95 -4.29 31.26
CA THR A 314 41.41 -4.49 31.21
C THR A 314 42.24 -3.22 30.95
N VAL A 315 41.63 -2.03 30.83
CA VAL A 315 42.34 -0.80 30.41
C VAL A 315 42.41 0.30 31.48
N GLU A 316 41.75 0.15 32.64
CA GLU A 316 41.86 1.09 33.76
C GLU A 316 43.09 0.82 34.66
N ASN A 317 44.30 1.03 34.13
CA ASN A 317 45.52 1.13 34.96
C ASN A 317 46.69 1.86 34.27
N VAL A 318 46.46 3.07 33.75
CA VAL A 318 47.53 3.99 33.31
C VAL A 318 47.29 5.41 33.85
N THR A 319 48.36 6.01 34.37
CA THR A 319 48.34 7.23 35.20
C THR A 319 48.03 8.52 34.42
N THR A 320 47.28 9.42 35.06
CA THR A 320 46.88 10.75 34.55
C THR A 320 48.04 11.75 34.40
N PRO A 321 48.09 12.52 33.30
CA PRO A 321 48.74 13.82 33.24
C PRO A 321 47.73 14.97 33.27
N THR A 322 47.99 15.96 34.12
CA THR A 322 47.13 17.13 34.37
C THR A 322 47.05 18.09 33.16
N ARG A 323 45.86 18.66 32.87
CA ARG A 323 45.72 19.83 31.97
C ARG A 323 44.77 20.89 32.54
N PRO A 324 44.92 22.18 32.12
CA PRO A 324 44.44 23.31 32.91
C PRO A 324 43.02 23.78 32.55
N THR A 325 42.39 24.40 33.55
CA THR A 325 41.11 25.12 33.47
C THR A 325 41.22 26.34 32.55
N CYS A 326 40.26 26.52 31.64
CA CYS A 326 40.08 27.75 30.88
C CYS A 326 38.67 28.30 31.15
N GLN A 327 38.58 29.51 31.72
CA GLN A 327 37.29 30.19 31.97
C GLN A 327 36.94 31.09 30.78
N VAL A 328 35.71 31.02 30.31
CA VAL A 328 35.15 31.95 29.32
C VAL A 328 34.12 32.85 30.00
N GLN A 329 34.31 34.16 29.90
CA GLN A 329 33.35 35.15 30.39
C GLN A 329 32.20 35.33 29.39
N VAL A 330 30.97 35.40 29.88
CA VAL A 330 29.79 35.84 29.11
C VAL A 330 29.59 37.34 29.37
N GLN A 331 29.52 38.14 28.30
CA GLN A 331 29.07 39.53 28.37
C GLN A 331 27.66 39.65 27.77
N ASN A 332 26.74 40.19 28.56
CA ASN A 332 25.39 40.54 28.11
C ASN A 332 25.42 41.86 27.33
N LEU A 333 24.66 41.94 26.24
CA LEU A 333 24.28 43.21 25.62
C LEU A 333 22.78 43.24 25.36
N VAL A 334 22.08 44.18 26.00
CA VAL A 334 20.64 44.42 25.85
C VAL A 334 20.48 45.86 25.35
N SER A 335 19.75 46.04 24.24
CA SER A 335 19.29 47.37 23.81
C SER A 335 18.19 47.26 22.75
N HIS A 336 16.95 47.64 23.09
CA HIS A 336 15.98 48.18 22.13
C HIS A 336 15.04 49.16 22.84
N GLN A 337 14.83 50.34 22.24
CA GLN A 337 13.79 51.31 22.60
C GLN A 337 12.53 51.09 21.75
N PRO A 338 11.32 51.41 22.25
CA PRO A 338 10.10 51.48 21.45
C PRO A 338 9.87 52.90 20.88
N VAL A 339 9.22 52.97 19.71
CA VAL A 339 8.76 54.22 19.08
C VAL A 339 7.27 54.42 19.34
N ILE A 340 6.87 55.67 19.58
CA ILE A 340 5.49 56.13 19.88
C ILE A 340 4.84 56.69 18.60
N MET A 341 3.54 56.47 18.38
CA MET A 341 2.57 57.36 17.67
C MET A 341 1.12 56.78 17.81
N PRO A 342 0.02 57.54 17.56
CA PRO A 342 -0.98 57.73 18.62
C PRO A 342 -2.43 57.28 18.34
N SER A 343 -3.25 57.50 19.38
CA SER A 343 -4.70 57.29 19.52
C SER A 343 -5.61 58.02 18.51
N ILE A 344 -6.78 57.42 18.22
CA ILE A 344 -8.00 58.06 17.68
C ILE A 344 -9.23 57.50 18.44
N ASP A 345 -10.27 58.32 18.58
CA ASP A 345 -11.33 58.24 19.60
C ASP A 345 -12.46 57.20 19.40
N GLN A 346 -13.18 56.94 20.51
CA GLN A 346 -14.51 56.32 20.54
C GLN A 346 -15.62 57.32 20.12
N PRO A 347 -16.85 56.83 19.90
CA PRO A 347 -17.88 57.22 20.87
C PRO A 347 -18.77 56.06 21.38
N SER A 348 -19.45 56.34 22.49
CA SER A 348 -20.22 55.41 23.33
C SER A 348 -21.74 55.51 23.17
N THR A 349 -22.44 54.40 23.38
CA THR A 349 -23.83 54.24 23.87
C THR A 349 -24.01 52.75 24.22
N SER A 350 -24.80 52.24 25.17
CA SER A 350 -25.45 52.63 26.43
C SER A 350 -26.63 51.65 26.62
N GLU A 351 -27.15 51.50 27.84
CA GLU A 351 -28.32 50.68 28.25
C GLU A 351 -28.09 49.16 28.47
N SER A 352 -28.82 48.43 29.33
CA SER A 352 -29.36 48.63 30.70
C SER A 352 -30.55 47.69 30.98
N THR A 353 -30.34 46.55 31.65
CA THR A 353 -31.36 45.86 32.50
C THR A 353 -30.63 44.86 33.40
N LYS A 354 -30.58 44.95 34.75
CA LYS A 354 -31.60 44.90 35.83
C LYS A 354 -32.37 43.58 35.96
N GLN A 355 -31.89 42.70 36.87
CA GLN A 355 -32.59 42.12 38.05
C GLN A 355 -31.66 41.05 38.66
N SER A 356 -31.25 41.02 39.94
CA SER A 356 -31.91 41.24 41.25
C SER A 356 -32.56 39.98 41.83
N HIS A 357 -31.85 39.25 42.70
CA HIS A 357 -32.13 39.21 44.15
C HIS A 357 -31.33 38.13 44.93
N ARG A 358 -30.77 38.54 46.09
CA ARG A 358 -30.89 37.96 47.46
C ARG A 358 -30.45 36.51 47.70
N HIS A 359 -30.00 36.07 48.88
CA HIS A 359 -29.63 36.61 50.21
C HIS A 359 -28.85 35.43 50.89
N ASN A 360 -28.04 35.48 51.95
CA ASN A 360 -27.95 36.30 53.17
C ASN A 360 -26.56 36.05 53.82
N LEU A 361 -25.93 37.03 54.50
CA LEU A 361 -25.69 37.10 55.97
C LEU A 361 -24.98 35.88 56.59
N SER A 362 -23.93 36.01 57.42
CA SER A 362 -23.68 37.03 58.46
C SER A 362 -22.16 37.10 58.81
N THR A 363 -21.51 38.28 58.91
CA THR A 363 -21.34 39.18 60.10
C THR A 363 -20.50 38.56 61.26
N THR A 364 -19.55 39.23 61.94
CA THR A 364 -19.23 40.68 62.03
C THR A 364 -17.91 40.98 62.80
N THR A 365 -17.43 42.23 62.70
CA THR A 365 -16.75 43.07 63.76
C THR A 365 -15.33 42.71 64.27
N THR A 366 -14.40 43.64 64.59
CA THR A 366 -14.28 45.13 64.43
C THR A 366 -12.84 45.59 64.77
N SER A 367 -12.41 46.75 64.24
CA SER A 367 -11.51 47.79 64.85
C SER A 367 -10.16 47.42 65.53
N SER A 368 -9.09 48.24 65.53
CA SER A 368 -8.72 49.48 64.83
C SER A 368 -7.29 49.92 65.19
N SER A 369 -6.48 50.28 64.20
CA SER A 369 -5.37 51.29 64.29
C SER A 369 -4.11 50.90 65.14
N PRO A 370 -3.04 51.73 65.25
CA PRO A 370 -1.64 51.34 64.94
C PRO A 370 -0.77 51.14 66.22
N PRO A 371 0.53 50.71 66.22
CA PRO A 371 1.60 51.22 65.34
C PRO A 371 2.88 50.36 65.07
N HIS A 372 3.83 50.97 64.34
CA HIS A 372 5.29 50.77 64.35
C HIS A 372 5.95 49.54 63.67
N LYS A 373 7.15 49.82 63.11
CA LYS A 373 8.07 48.92 62.42
C LYS A 373 8.55 47.76 63.31
N LYS A 374 8.50 46.54 62.77
CA LYS A 374 9.34 45.40 63.15
C LYS A 374 9.91 44.74 61.88
N PRO A 375 11.08 44.08 61.94
CA PRO A 375 11.80 43.63 60.75
C PRO A 375 11.08 42.49 60.02
N ALA A 376 11.28 42.41 58.71
CA ALA A 376 10.75 41.33 57.89
C ALA A 376 11.33 39.98 58.34
N VAL A 377 10.45 39.03 58.60
CA VAL A 377 10.83 37.62 58.81
C VAL A 377 11.22 37.05 57.45
N ALA A 378 12.40 36.43 57.37
CA ALA A 378 12.85 35.77 56.16
C ALA A 378 11.89 34.62 55.77
N PRO A 379 11.74 34.30 54.47
CA PRO A 379 11.09 33.05 54.07
C PRO A 379 11.76 31.87 54.77
N PRO A 380 11.03 30.80 55.12
CA PRO A 380 11.66 29.60 55.66
C PRO A 380 12.72 29.11 54.67
N GLU A 381 13.96 28.96 55.13
CA GLU A 381 15.06 28.46 54.32
C GLU A 381 14.64 27.15 53.65
N ALA A 382 14.72 27.10 52.32
CA ALA A 382 14.44 25.89 51.58
C ALA A 382 15.44 24.83 52.03
N VAL A 383 14.98 23.87 52.84
CA VAL A 383 15.83 22.84 53.46
C VAL A 383 16.49 22.04 52.34
N PHE A 384 17.77 22.33 52.12
CA PHE A 384 18.55 21.78 51.02
C PHE A 384 18.80 20.29 51.28
N SER A 385 17.86 19.48 50.82
CA SER A 385 17.87 18.04 50.98
C SER A 385 18.89 17.48 49.99
N SER A 386 19.86 16.69 50.47
CA SER A 386 20.74 15.95 49.57
C SER A 386 19.90 14.97 48.73
N PRO A 387 20.15 14.84 47.42
CA PRO A 387 19.49 13.80 46.62
C PRO A 387 19.83 12.42 47.19
N ASP A 388 18.91 11.46 47.04
CA ASP A 388 19.17 10.12 47.56
C ASP A 388 20.42 9.51 46.92
N ARG A 389 21.21 8.82 47.74
CA ARG A 389 22.52 8.30 47.33
C ARG A 389 22.40 7.07 46.42
N THR A 390 21.26 6.40 46.43
CA THR A 390 20.91 5.28 45.54
C THR A 390 20.49 5.85 44.19
N ASP A 391 19.51 6.76 44.18
CA ASP A 391 19.03 7.44 42.97
C ASP A 391 20.17 8.15 42.23
N LEU A 392 21.04 8.87 42.96
CA LEU A 392 22.21 9.52 42.37
C LEU A 392 23.23 8.50 41.82
N LYS A 393 23.43 7.36 42.48
CA LYS A 393 24.30 6.29 41.97
C LYS A 393 23.71 5.61 40.73
N GLU A 394 22.40 5.43 40.69
CA GLU A 394 21.70 4.84 39.55
C GLU A 394 21.70 5.80 38.36
N ALA A 395 21.40 7.08 38.58
CA ALA A 395 21.52 8.13 37.56
C ALA A 395 22.96 8.29 37.04
N LEU A 396 23.98 8.20 37.91
CA LEU A 396 25.40 8.23 37.49
C LEU A 396 25.83 6.95 36.76
N ARG A 397 25.25 5.78 37.08
CA ARG A 397 25.47 4.54 36.33
C ARG A 397 24.79 4.59 34.96
N ALA A 398 23.57 5.10 34.89
CA ALA A 398 22.83 5.24 33.65
C ALA A 398 23.47 6.30 32.73
N GLY A 399 23.78 7.49 33.25
CA GLY A 399 24.39 8.58 32.50
C GLY A 399 25.89 8.44 32.22
N GLY A 400 26.61 7.62 33.01
CA GLY A 400 28.03 7.33 32.82
C GLY A 400 28.31 6.15 31.87
N ASN A 401 27.33 5.29 31.61
CA ASN A 401 27.49 4.12 30.75
C ASN A 401 27.32 4.46 29.25
N THR A 402 28.26 5.26 28.72
CA THR A 402 28.26 5.71 27.32
C THR A 402 28.55 4.62 26.30
N THR A 403 28.76 3.37 26.71
CA THR A 403 29.03 2.23 25.80
C THR A 403 27.76 1.60 25.22
N ASN A 404 26.58 1.86 25.79
CA ASN A 404 25.29 1.56 25.16
C ASN A 404 24.88 2.67 24.18
N PHE A 405 25.81 3.15 23.35
CA PHE A 405 25.44 3.88 22.15
C PHE A 405 24.89 2.85 21.17
N ASP A 406 23.57 2.65 21.21
CA ASP A 406 22.86 1.69 20.37
C ASP A 406 23.27 1.89 18.90
N VAL A 407 23.71 0.82 18.24
CA VAL A 407 24.09 0.87 16.83
C VAL A 407 22.92 1.34 15.97
N ALA A 408 21.67 1.07 16.38
CA ALA A 408 20.49 1.63 15.75
C ALA A 408 20.39 3.16 15.91
N GLN A 409 20.83 3.74 17.03
CA GLN A 409 20.93 5.21 17.18
C GLN A 409 22.08 5.79 16.35
N GLY A 410 23.19 5.06 16.22
CA GLY A 410 24.31 5.44 15.33
C GLY A 410 23.90 5.45 13.85
N GLU A 411 23.24 4.39 13.38
CA GLU A 411 22.69 4.33 12.02
C GLU A 411 21.57 5.34 11.80
N LEU A 412 20.71 5.59 12.80
CA LEU A 412 19.69 6.63 12.74
C LEU A 412 20.34 8.00 12.49
N LEU A 413 21.35 8.37 13.28
CA LEU A 413 22.07 9.66 13.13
C LEU A 413 22.79 9.79 11.79
N LEU A 414 23.31 8.69 11.22
CA LEU A 414 23.96 8.69 9.90
C LEU A 414 22.94 8.69 8.74
N GLY A 415 21.75 8.13 8.94
CA GLY A 415 20.66 8.09 7.97
C GLY A 415 19.75 9.33 7.97
N THR A 416 19.72 10.09 9.07
CA THR A 416 18.93 11.32 9.19
C THR A 416 19.64 12.56 8.65
N TYR A 417 18.92 13.38 7.90
CA TYR A 417 19.31 14.75 7.57
C TYR A 417 18.18 15.72 7.92
N THR A 418 18.52 16.97 8.25
CA THR A 418 17.56 18.05 8.52
C THR A 418 17.77 19.19 7.55
N GLU A 419 16.69 19.65 6.92
CA GLU A 419 16.68 20.79 6.00
C GLU A 419 15.74 21.89 6.50
N ASP A 420 16.09 23.16 6.24
CA ASP A 420 15.15 24.26 6.32
C ASP A 420 14.23 24.21 5.08
N ILE A 421 12.92 24.29 5.29
CA ILE A 421 11.90 24.14 4.26
C ILE A 421 10.95 25.33 4.18
N GLN A 422 10.39 25.55 2.99
CA GLN A 422 9.15 26.29 2.79
C GLN A 422 8.03 25.28 2.51
N PHE A 423 7.00 25.29 3.35
CA PHE A 423 5.90 24.33 3.37
C PHE A 423 4.59 24.98 2.90
N TYR A 424 3.84 24.24 2.10
CA TYR A 424 2.55 24.66 1.54
C TYR A 424 1.52 23.54 1.76
N ALA A 425 0.63 23.75 2.73
CA ALA A 425 -0.43 22.79 3.06
C ALA A 425 -1.42 22.62 1.89
N ILE A 426 -1.79 21.38 1.57
CA ILE A 426 -2.84 21.06 0.60
C ILE A 426 -4.20 21.33 1.26
N PRO A 427 -5.02 22.26 0.74
CA PRO A 427 -6.24 22.68 1.42
C PRO A 427 -7.39 21.70 1.16
N THR A 428 -8.11 21.31 2.21
CA THR A 428 -9.41 20.62 2.06
C THR A 428 -10.49 21.65 1.73
N ARG A 429 -11.20 21.45 0.62
CA ARG A 429 -12.27 22.36 0.14
C ARG A 429 -13.52 21.56 -0.29
N PRO A 430 -14.74 22.06 -0.05
CA PRO A 430 -15.93 21.45 -0.64
C PRO A 430 -15.87 21.48 -2.18
N LEU A 431 -16.25 20.38 -2.84
CA LEU A 431 -16.24 20.29 -4.30
C LEU A 431 -17.02 21.45 -4.97
N ALA A 432 -18.13 21.89 -4.37
CA ALA A 432 -18.93 23.00 -4.87
C ALA A 432 -18.12 24.31 -4.99
N ASP A 433 -17.13 24.54 -4.12
CA ASP A 433 -16.32 25.76 -4.13
C ASP A 433 -15.17 25.66 -5.14
N ILE A 434 -14.61 24.45 -5.32
CA ILE A 434 -13.67 24.13 -6.41
C ILE A 434 -14.30 24.38 -7.79
N LEU A 435 -15.55 23.93 -7.98
CA LEU A 435 -16.24 24.10 -9.26
C LEU A 435 -16.57 25.58 -9.54
N LYS A 436 -17.03 26.32 -8.52
CA LYS A 436 -17.37 27.75 -8.63
C LYS A 436 -16.17 28.66 -8.86
N ASN A 437 -15.04 28.41 -8.19
CA ASN A 437 -13.86 29.28 -8.26
C ASN A 437 -12.73 28.63 -9.07
N PRO A 438 -12.39 29.13 -10.27
CA PRO A 438 -11.28 28.62 -11.08
C PRO A 438 -9.93 28.55 -10.36
N VAL A 439 -9.68 29.44 -9.39
CA VAL A 439 -8.44 29.46 -8.58
C VAL A 439 -8.29 28.19 -7.73
N TYR A 440 -9.40 27.57 -7.34
CA TYR A 440 -9.41 26.37 -6.50
C TYR A 440 -9.45 25.06 -7.31
N ARG A 441 -9.42 25.12 -8.65
CA ARG A 441 -9.42 23.91 -9.51
C ARG A 441 -8.08 23.19 -9.55
N CYS A 442 -7.03 23.87 -9.12
CA CYS A 442 -5.73 23.27 -8.90
C CYS A 442 -5.14 23.73 -7.56
N PHE A 443 -4.29 22.90 -6.98
CA PHE A 443 -3.38 23.30 -5.93
C PHE A 443 -2.40 24.35 -6.47
N GLN A 444 -2.28 25.47 -5.77
CA GLN A 444 -1.42 26.60 -6.13
C GLN A 444 -0.48 26.93 -4.98
N LEU A 445 0.78 27.21 -5.29
CA LEU A 445 1.74 27.74 -4.32
C LEU A 445 1.51 29.24 -4.17
N ASP A 446 0.79 29.64 -3.12
CA ASP A 446 0.70 31.03 -2.69
C ASP A 446 1.80 31.32 -1.65
N PRO A 447 2.84 32.13 -1.97
CA PRO A 447 3.90 32.45 -1.02
C PRO A 447 3.38 33.10 0.28
N THR A 448 2.21 33.76 0.25
CA THR A 448 1.60 34.37 1.44
C THR A 448 0.95 33.37 2.39
N GLN A 449 0.64 32.15 1.90
CA GLN A 449 0.11 31.03 2.69
C GLN A 449 1.21 30.02 3.06
N SER A 450 2.45 30.27 2.64
CA SER A 450 3.58 29.40 2.97
C SER A 450 4.02 29.53 4.42
N MET A 451 4.48 28.42 4.99
CA MET A 451 5.08 28.37 6.33
C MET A 451 6.56 28.03 6.20
N ILE A 452 7.39 28.60 7.07
CA ILE A 452 8.81 28.23 7.15
C ILE A 452 8.96 27.18 8.24
N GLY A 453 9.81 26.19 8.03
CA GLY A 453 9.99 25.13 9.01
C GLY A 453 11.28 24.34 8.82
N LYS A 454 11.38 23.26 9.59
CA LYS A 454 12.42 22.24 9.44
C LYS A 454 11.78 20.90 9.15
N LEU A 455 12.38 20.16 8.22
CA LEU A 455 12.05 18.77 7.93
C LEU A 455 13.27 17.92 8.22
N THR A 456 13.13 16.96 9.12
CA THR A 456 14.14 15.91 9.34
C THR A 456 13.65 14.64 8.66
N VAL A 457 14.47 14.05 7.79
CA VAL A 457 14.12 12.85 7.02
C VAL A 457 15.09 11.73 7.38
N ASN A 458 14.59 10.58 7.78
CA ASN A 458 15.41 9.37 7.89
C ASN A 458 15.48 8.67 6.53
N SER A 459 16.57 8.91 5.82
CA SER A 459 16.83 8.39 4.48
C SER A 459 17.42 6.98 4.44
N SER A 460 17.61 6.33 5.60
CA SER A 460 18.08 4.95 5.69
C SER A 460 17.15 4.01 4.92
N SER A 461 17.71 3.14 4.09
CA SER A 461 16.95 2.11 3.37
C SER A 461 16.28 1.12 4.33
N ARG A 462 16.87 0.86 5.50
CA ARG A 462 16.29 0.02 6.56
C ARG A 462 15.07 0.64 7.24
N SER A 463 14.95 1.96 7.17
CA SER A 463 13.83 2.71 7.78
C SER A 463 12.82 3.19 6.75
N MET A 464 13.01 2.90 5.45
CA MET A 464 12.09 3.30 4.38
C MET A 464 10.71 2.68 4.62
N LEU A 465 9.66 3.52 4.63
CA LEU A 465 8.27 3.08 4.83
C LEU A 465 7.77 2.24 3.65
N GLY A 466 8.28 2.53 2.45
CA GLY A 466 8.02 1.76 1.24
C GLY A 466 8.53 2.44 -0.02
N ALA A 467 8.51 1.71 -1.13
CA ALA A 467 8.73 2.24 -2.47
C ALA A 467 7.58 1.78 -3.38
N GLY A 468 6.76 2.73 -3.83
CA GLY A 468 5.75 2.49 -4.86
C GLY A 468 6.36 2.52 -6.26
N GLY A 469 5.52 2.47 -7.30
CA GLY A 469 5.99 2.46 -8.70
C GLY A 469 6.86 3.66 -9.09
N PHE A 470 6.59 4.83 -8.50
CA PHE A 470 7.19 6.12 -8.89
C PHE A 470 7.61 7.03 -7.72
N LYS A 471 7.41 6.62 -6.45
CA LYS A 471 7.73 7.41 -5.25
C LYS A 471 8.27 6.54 -4.10
N THR A 472 9.29 7.05 -3.40
CA THR A 472 9.83 6.48 -2.15
C THR A 472 9.22 7.19 -0.95
N ALA A 473 8.80 6.47 0.08
CA ALA A 473 8.30 7.01 1.33
C ALA A 473 9.28 6.74 2.48
N HIS A 474 9.64 7.78 3.24
CA HIS A 474 10.57 7.73 4.36
C HIS A 474 9.93 8.33 5.61
N PRO A 475 10.25 7.86 6.84
CA PRO A 475 9.79 8.49 8.05
C PRO A 475 10.58 9.78 8.29
N GLY A 476 9.92 10.77 8.88
CA GLY A 476 10.54 12.04 9.22
C GLY A 476 9.79 12.79 10.31
N TRP A 477 10.26 14.00 10.58
CA TRP A 477 9.71 14.91 11.57
C TRP A 477 9.62 16.32 11.01
N ILE A 478 8.46 16.97 11.12
CA ILE A 478 8.25 18.35 10.68
C ILE A 478 8.11 19.30 11.88
N SER A 479 8.63 20.51 11.75
CA SER A 479 8.42 21.61 12.71
C SER A 479 8.15 22.89 11.93
N LEU A 480 6.96 23.46 12.04
CA LEU A 480 6.55 24.68 11.32
C LEU A 480 6.57 25.92 12.23
N ALA A 481 6.78 27.08 11.62
CA ALA A 481 6.75 28.40 12.25
C ALA A 481 5.94 29.40 11.38
N PRO A 482 4.82 29.96 11.88
CA PRO A 482 4.17 29.62 13.15
C PRO A 482 3.66 28.17 13.18
N LEU A 483 3.33 27.66 14.37
CA LEU A 483 2.61 26.39 14.50
C LEU A 483 1.20 26.54 13.91
N VAL A 484 0.72 25.49 13.25
CA VAL A 484 -0.65 25.42 12.74
C VAL A 484 -1.60 25.14 13.90
N GLU A 485 -2.80 25.71 13.90
CA GLU A 485 -3.77 25.47 14.98
C GLU A 485 -4.24 24.00 15.02
N ASN A 486 -4.38 23.37 13.84
CA ASN A 486 -4.83 21.98 13.67
C ASN A 486 -4.12 21.34 12.47
N GLY A 487 -4.03 20.00 12.47
CA GLY A 487 -3.49 19.24 11.35
C GLY A 487 -1.96 19.17 11.30
N LEU A 488 -1.42 18.97 10.09
CA LEU A 488 0.00 18.75 9.85
C LEU A 488 0.87 19.98 10.21
N GLY A 489 1.79 19.81 11.17
CA GLY A 489 2.63 20.87 11.72
C GLY A 489 2.03 21.63 12.90
N SER A 490 0.98 21.09 13.54
CA SER A 490 0.40 21.65 14.77
C SER A 490 1.25 21.42 16.02
N ILE A 491 2.14 20.42 15.98
CA ILE A 491 3.08 20.11 17.06
C ILE A 491 4.53 20.17 16.53
N PRO A 492 5.49 20.75 17.28
CA PRO A 492 6.91 20.68 16.92
C PRO A 492 7.39 19.23 16.89
N GLY A 493 8.09 18.85 15.82
CA GLY A 493 8.62 17.50 15.64
C GLY A 493 7.56 16.44 15.38
N GLN A 494 6.40 16.81 14.81
CA GLN A 494 5.36 15.85 14.45
C GLN A 494 5.89 14.79 13.47
N ASN A 495 5.62 13.52 13.74
CA ASN A 495 5.95 12.39 12.87
C ASN A 495 5.24 12.53 11.51
N VAL A 496 5.97 12.32 10.42
CA VAL A 496 5.47 12.46 9.04
C VAL A 496 5.96 11.36 8.12
N ALA A 497 5.17 11.06 7.08
CA ALA A 497 5.64 10.33 5.91
C ALA A 497 6.17 11.35 4.88
N VAL A 498 7.44 11.23 4.52
CA VAL A 498 8.13 12.08 3.55
C VAL A 498 8.27 11.32 2.24
N LYS A 499 7.47 11.71 1.25
CA LYS A 499 7.42 11.07 -0.07
C LYS A 499 8.19 11.88 -1.10
N ARG A 500 8.98 11.18 -1.91
CA ARG A 500 9.80 11.78 -2.97
C ARG A 500 9.73 10.98 -4.27
N PRO A 501 9.40 11.58 -5.42
CA PRO A 501 9.43 10.92 -6.72
C PRO A 501 10.79 10.29 -7.05
N PHE A 502 10.78 9.25 -7.87
CA PHE A 502 11.98 8.64 -8.44
C PHE A 502 11.71 8.02 -9.82
N HIS A 503 12.76 7.79 -10.60
CA HIS A 503 12.72 6.96 -11.79
C HIS A 503 13.59 5.71 -11.62
N LYS A 504 13.17 4.61 -12.23
CA LYS A 504 13.91 3.34 -12.27
C LYS A 504 15.11 3.50 -13.21
N VAL A 505 16.35 3.49 -12.69
CA VAL A 505 17.59 3.55 -13.48
C VAL A 505 18.16 2.15 -13.64
N PHE A 506 18.02 1.57 -14.83
CA PHE A 506 18.53 0.24 -15.13
C PHE A 506 20.02 0.31 -15.57
N PRO A 507 20.96 -0.40 -14.90
CA PRO A 507 22.38 -0.37 -15.27
C PRO A 507 22.70 -0.98 -16.65
N SER A 508 21.82 -1.85 -17.14
CA SER A 508 21.82 -2.48 -18.46
C SER A 508 20.36 -2.64 -18.89
N ALA A 509 20.11 -2.66 -20.21
CA ALA A 509 18.78 -2.96 -20.75
C ALA A 509 18.27 -4.37 -20.39
N SER A 510 19.18 -5.27 -19.98
CA SER A 510 18.88 -6.64 -19.50
C SER A 510 18.84 -6.78 -17.97
N SER A 511 19.02 -5.69 -17.21
CA SER A 511 19.05 -5.74 -15.74
C SER A 511 17.67 -5.46 -15.17
N PHE A 512 17.06 -6.44 -14.51
CA PHE A 512 15.80 -6.23 -13.77
C PHE A 512 15.99 -5.44 -12.48
N MET A 513 17.20 -5.46 -11.90
CA MET A 513 17.55 -4.54 -10.82
C MET A 513 17.66 -3.11 -11.35
N TYR A 514 16.84 -2.22 -10.82
CA TYR A 514 16.98 -0.78 -11.01
C TYR A 514 17.60 -0.12 -9.78
N LYS A 515 18.30 0.99 -10.00
CA LYS A 515 18.66 1.95 -8.97
C LYS A 515 17.62 3.06 -8.92
N ILE A 516 17.39 3.62 -7.74
CA ILE A 516 16.47 4.73 -7.53
C ILE A 516 17.17 6.02 -8.02
N GLY A 517 16.81 6.49 -9.22
CA GLY A 517 17.26 7.77 -9.76
C GLY A 517 16.36 8.91 -9.28
N ARG A 518 16.95 10.07 -8.94
CA ARG A 518 16.19 11.28 -8.61
C ARG A 518 16.02 12.14 -9.85
N PHE A 519 14.81 12.67 -10.03
CA PHE A 519 14.47 13.57 -11.12
C PHE A 519 15.25 14.89 -11.04
N SER A 520 15.26 15.66 -12.14
CA SER A 520 15.64 17.07 -12.04
C SER A 520 14.64 17.77 -11.11
N LEU A 521 15.05 18.86 -10.45
CA LEU A 521 14.14 19.58 -9.54
C LEU A 521 12.86 20.06 -10.26
N VAL A 522 12.95 20.42 -11.54
CA VAL A 522 11.78 20.86 -12.33
C VAL A 522 10.78 19.72 -12.54
N ASP A 523 11.26 18.53 -12.90
CA ASP A 523 10.42 17.35 -13.14
C ASP A 523 9.89 16.76 -11.81
N GLU A 524 10.70 16.81 -10.74
CA GLU A 524 10.33 16.44 -9.38
C GLU A 524 9.18 17.31 -8.88
N ILE A 525 9.30 18.64 -9.01
CA ILE A 525 8.25 19.59 -8.67
C ILE A 525 6.99 19.33 -9.51
N ALA A 526 7.12 19.14 -10.83
CA ALA A 526 5.96 18.88 -11.69
C ALA A 526 5.18 17.62 -11.27
N LYS A 527 5.88 16.54 -10.90
CA LYS A 527 5.26 15.32 -10.36
C LYS A 527 4.61 15.56 -8.99
N LEU A 528 5.29 16.23 -8.07
CA LEU A 528 4.74 16.58 -6.75
C LEU A 528 3.46 17.43 -6.84
N PHE A 529 3.39 18.35 -7.80
CA PHE A 529 2.17 19.11 -8.09
C PHE A 529 1.04 18.22 -8.59
N LYS A 530 1.31 17.21 -9.43
CA LYS A 530 0.28 16.24 -9.83
C LYS A 530 -0.26 15.53 -8.58
N GLU A 531 0.59 14.92 -7.77
CA GLU A 531 0.19 14.23 -6.52
C GLU A 531 -0.62 15.14 -5.57
N ALA A 532 -0.16 16.37 -5.35
CA ALA A 532 -0.86 17.35 -4.51
C ALA A 532 -2.26 17.69 -5.05
N ASN A 533 -2.43 17.76 -6.38
CA ASN A 533 -3.74 17.94 -7.01
C ASN A 533 -4.63 16.70 -6.81
N VAL A 534 -4.11 15.48 -6.96
CA VAL A 534 -4.89 14.24 -6.75
C VAL A 534 -5.43 14.18 -5.33
N LEU A 535 -4.58 14.44 -4.34
CA LEU A 535 -4.99 14.45 -2.93
C LEU A 535 -5.97 15.59 -2.63
N HIS A 536 -5.77 16.78 -3.19
CA HIS A 536 -6.69 17.91 -3.08
C HIS A 536 -8.11 17.57 -3.58
N TRP A 537 -8.23 17.00 -4.79
CA TRP A 537 -9.51 16.59 -5.36
C TRP A 537 -10.13 15.40 -4.63
N SER A 538 -9.32 14.47 -4.12
CA SER A 538 -9.78 13.30 -3.35
C SER A 538 -10.40 13.71 -2.00
N HIS A 539 -9.79 14.66 -1.29
CA HIS A 539 -10.39 15.30 -0.11
C HIS A 539 -11.79 15.87 -0.43
N SER A 540 -11.92 16.61 -1.54
CA SER A 540 -13.19 17.22 -1.96
C SER A 540 -14.26 16.21 -2.40
N LEU A 541 -13.87 15.13 -3.07
CA LEU A 541 -14.77 14.05 -3.51
C LEU A 541 -15.26 13.21 -2.31
N LEU A 542 -14.39 12.94 -1.33
CA LEU A 542 -14.80 12.28 -0.09
C LEU A 542 -15.72 13.17 0.77
N GLN A 543 -15.45 14.49 0.82
CA GLN A 543 -16.33 15.45 1.49
C GLN A 543 -17.71 15.55 0.81
N LEU A 544 -17.78 15.47 -0.53
CA LEU A 544 -19.04 15.35 -1.27
C LEU A 544 -19.81 14.10 -0.82
N THR A 545 -19.15 12.95 -0.71
CA THR A 545 -19.77 11.70 -0.28
C THR A 545 -20.38 11.83 1.12
N TYR A 546 -19.66 12.37 2.10
CA TYR A 546 -20.23 12.57 3.44
C TYR A 546 -21.38 13.57 3.47
N ALA A 547 -21.25 14.71 2.77
CA ALA A 547 -22.34 15.70 2.68
C ALA A 547 -23.61 15.14 2.01
N PHE A 548 -23.46 14.13 1.15
CA PHE A 548 -24.58 13.35 0.61
C PHE A 548 -25.14 12.38 1.65
N ILE A 549 -24.29 11.55 2.28
CA ILE A 549 -24.70 10.58 3.31
C ILE A 549 -25.49 11.29 4.44
N ASP A 550 -24.93 12.36 5.00
CA ASP A 550 -25.51 13.09 6.13
C ASP A 550 -26.87 13.70 5.76
N ARG A 551 -27.04 14.16 4.51
CA ARG A 551 -28.33 14.68 4.01
C ARG A 551 -29.36 13.57 3.81
N CYS A 552 -28.95 12.41 3.33
CA CYS A 552 -29.84 11.25 3.15
C CYS A 552 -30.31 10.73 4.51
N ILE A 553 -29.40 10.56 5.47
CA ILE A 553 -29.75 10.15 6.84
C ILE A 553 -30.68 11.18 7.50
N ALA A 554 -30.40 12.48 7.38
CA ALA A 554 -31.26 13.53 7.94
C ALA A 554 -32.63 13.68 7.24
N SER A 555 -32.81 13.08 6.07
CA SER A 555 -34.06 13.10 5.28
C SER A 555 -34.82 11.77 5.29
N SER A 556 -34.31 10.75 5.98
CA SER A 556 -34.91 9.40 6.02
C SER A 556 -35.66 9.20 7.34
N ASP A 557 -36.85 8.59 7.27
CA ASP A 557 -37.64 8.25 8.46
C ASP A 557 -37.00 7.10 9.28
N ASP A 558 -36.33 6.17 8.58
CA ASP A 558 -35.58 5.05 9.16
C ASP A 558 -34.06 5.34 9.10
N PRO A 559 -33.27 5.08 10.16
CA PRO A 559 -31.81 5.18 10.08
C PRO A 559 -31.20 3.98 9.32
N PRO A 560 -29.95 4.09 8.82
CA PRO A 560 -29.24 2.95 8.23
C PRO A 560 -29.01 1.83 9.27
N PRO A 561 -29.17 0.55 8.90
CA PRO A 561 -29.01 -0.60 9.81
C PRO A 561 -27.54 -0.94 10.11
N PHE A 562 -26.60 -0.09 9.67
CA PHE A 562 -25.15 -0.26 9.78
C PHE A 562 -24.48 1.05 10.23
N ASN A 563 -23.30 0.92 10.84
CA ASN A 563 -22.46 2.08 11.15
C ASN A 563 -21.83 2.62 9.86
N ILE A 564 -21.82 3.95 9.70
CA ILE A 564 -21.08 4.64 8.63
C ILE A 564 -19.63 4.85 9.10
N PRO A 565 -18.61 4.23 8.45
CA PRO A 565 -17.21 4.55 8.73
C PRO A 565 -16.93 6.04 8.48
N ARG A 566 -16.11 6.66 9.34
CA ARG A 566 -15.70 8.07 9.23
C ARG A 566 -14.19 8.15 9.03
N VAL A 567 -13.78 7.87 7.80
CA VAL A 567 -12.40 8.03 7.33
C VAL A 567 -12.15 9.42 6.75
N ARG A 568 -10.88 9.83 6.71
CA ARG A 568 -10.40 11.00 5.95
C ARG A 568 -9.12 10.66 5.20
N PHE A 569 -8.76 11.46 4.21
CA PHE A 569 -7.38 11.47 3.74
C PHE A 569 -6.46 12.14 4.77
N VAL A 570 -5.19 11.75 4.76
CA VAL A 570 -4.13 12.41 5.55
C VAL A 570 -4.06 13.91 5.23
N ASP A 571 -3.75 14.71 6.25
CA ASP A 571 -3.32 16.08 6.05
C ASP A 571 -1.91 16.06 5.44
N ALA A 572 -1.67 16.95 4.49
CA ALA A 572 -0.49 16.90 3.64
C ALA A 572 -0.09 18.28 3.12
N GLY A 573 1.13 18.38 2.60
CA GLY A 573 1.59 19.57 1.90
C GLY A 573 2.87 19.34 1.11
N LEU A 574 3.20 20.28 0.23
CA LEU A 574 4.50 20.29 -0.44
C LEU A 574 5.53 21.02 0.40
N ALA A 575 6.69 20.39 0.62
CA ALA A 575 7.85 20.99 1.25
C ALA A 575 8.97 21.16 0.21
N PHE A 576 9.54 22.36 0.14
CA PHE A 576 10.71 22.64 -0.69
C PHE A 576 11.89 22.98 0.19
N SER A 577 13.00 22.24 0.08
CA SER A 577 14.21 22.48 0.86
C SER A 577 15.14 23.48 0.18
N TYR A 578 15.87 24.24 0.98
CA TYR A 578 16.85 25.21 0.49
C TYR A 578 18.24 24.85 0.99
N SER A 579 19.21 24.75 0.09
CA SER A 579 20.61 24.74 0.53
C SER A 579 20.94 26.06 1.23
N GLN A 580 21.34 25.98 2.50
CA GLN A 580 22.21 27.01 3.03
C GLN A 580 23.52 26.93 2.24
N ARG A 581 23.78 27.91 1.37
CA ARG A 581 25.09 28.02 0.72
C ARG A 581 26.13 28.29 1.80
N ASP A 582 27.10 27.38 1.95
CA ASP A 582 28.27 27.57 2.80
C ASP A 582 29.00 28.87 2.42
N SER A 583 28.65 29.95 3.12
CA SER A 583 28.99 31.28 2.67
C SER A 583 30.42 31.64 3.07
N LYS A 584 31.38 31.29 2.22
CA LYS A 584 32.48 32.25 2.00
C LYS A 584 31.84 33.54 1.48
N PRO A 585 32.03 34.69 2.15
CA PRO A 585 31.32 35.92 1.81
C PRO A 585 31.89 36.55 0.54
N THR A 586 31.51 36.02 -0.63
CA THR A 586 31.70 36.69 -1.92
C THR A 586 30.73 37.85 -2.06
N ARG A 587 31.17 38.91 -2.76
CA ARG A 587 30.61 40.27 -2.67
C ARG A 587 29.09 40.35 -2.91
N ALA A 588 28.46 41.26 -2.18
CA ALA A 588 27.02 41.48 -2.13
C ALA A 588 26.38 41.68 -3.52
N GLY A 589 25.22 41.06 -3.74
CA GLY A 589 24.42 41.26 -4.96
C GLY A 589 23.13 40.43 -5.02
N SER A 590 23.19 39.13 -4.74
CA SER A 590 22.01 38.26 -4.79
C SER A 590 22.05 37.17 -3.71
N LYS A 591 21.04 37.17 -2.83
CA LYS A 591 20.85 36.22 -1.71
C LYS A 591 19.58 35.37 -1.89
N THR A 592 19.24 34.95 -3.10
CA THR A 592 18.25 33.88 -3.28
C THR A 592 18.92 32.53 -3.05
N GLY A 593 18.50 31.83 -1.99
CA GLY A 593 18.89 30.44 -1.76
C GLY A 593 18.33 29.58 -2.90
N SER A 594 19.11 28.60 -3.38
CA SER A 594 18.60 27.65 -4.36
C SER A 594 17.81 26.58 -3.64
N THR A 595 16.59 26.31 -4.12
CA THR A 595 15.86 25.10 -3.77
C THR A 595 16.66 23.87 -4.21
N CYS A 596 16.62 22.80 -3.42
CA CYS A 596 17.46 21.60 -3.61
C CYS A 596 16.66 20.30 -3.76
N ALA A 597 15.53 20.17 -3.08
CA ALA A 597 14.61 19.05 -3.25
C ALA A 597 13.16 19.52 -3.05
N GLY A 598 12.23 18.79 -3.67
CA GLY A 598 10.82 18.82 -3.33
C GLY A 598 10.38 17.53 -2.63
N TYR A 599 9.43 17.64 -1.71
CA TYR A 599 8.80 16.53 -1.02
C TYR A 599 7.29 16.72 -0.95
N LEU A 600 6.55 15.62 -1.00
CA LEU A 600 5.18 15.54 -0.50
C LEU A 600 5.29 15.03 0.94
N VAL A 601 4.84 15.84 1.91
CA VAL A 601 4.90 15.51 3.33
C VAL A 601 3.48 15.31 3.82
N GLU A 602 3.25 14.19 4.51
CA GLU A 602 1.94 13.76 4.97
C GLU A 602 1.98 13.36 6.46
N GLU A 603 0.83 13.35 7.12
CA GLU A 603 0.69 12.65 8.40
C GLU A 603 1.15 11.20 8.30
N LEU A 604 1.90 10.73 9.29
CA LEU A 604 2.29 9.32 9.37
C LEU A 604 1.10 8.48 9.83
N ILE A 605 0.70 7.48 9.04
CA ILE A 605 -0.25 6.45 9.46
C ILE A 605 0.47 5.50 10.42
N GLU A 606 -0.02 5.38 11.65
CA GLU A 606 0.59 4.55 12.69
C GLU A 606 0.24 3.05 12.54
N GLY A 607 1.06 2.18 13.16
CA GLY A 607 0.86 0.73 13.21
C GLY A 607 1.68 -0.12 12.23
N GLY A 608 2.43 0.50 11.31
CA GLY A 608 3.39 -0.20 10.44
C GLY A 608 2.75 -0.91 9.23
N SER A 609 3.38 -2.00 8.77
CA SER A 609 2.93 -2.76 7.60
C SER A 609 1.53 -3.35 7.77
N ASP A 610 1.19 -3.77 8.98
CA ASP A 610 0.02 -4.62 9.24
C ASP A 610 -1.27 -3.79 9.33
N THR A 611 -1.14 -2.48 9.52
CA THR A 611 -2.24 -1.50 9.48
C THR A 611 -2.38 -0.79 8.13
N PHE A 612 -1.33 -0.77 7.30
CA PHE A 612 -1.38 -0.19 5.96
C PHE A 612 -1.86 -1.22 4.94
N LEU A 613 -3.10 -1.04 4.45
CA LEU A 613 -3.74 -1.94 3.50
C LEU A 613 -4.12 -1.21 2.22
N LYS A 614 -4.24 -1.98 1.16
CA LYS A 614 -4.91 -1.59 -0.08
C LYS A 614 -6.30 -2.22 -0.09
N PHE A 615 -7.33 -1.41 0.12
CA PHE A 615 -8.72 -1.86 0.24
C PHE A 615 -9.40 -2.08 -1.12
N ILE A 616 -9.08 -1.23 -2.10
CA ILE A 616 -9.62 -1.28 -3.48
C ILE A 616 -8.47 -0.97 -4.46
N HIS A 617 -8.44 -1.64 -5.62
CA HIS A 617 -7.41 -1.43 -6.64
C HIS A 617 -7.69 -0.17 -7.50
N ASN A 618 -6.72 0.28 -8.30
CA ASN A 618 -6.98 1.30 -9.34
C ASN A 618 -7.68 0.72 -10.59
N MET A 619 -7.72 -0.60 -10.72
CA MET A 619 -8.27 -1.36 -11.87
C MET A 619 -9.65 -1.99 -11.60
N ASP A 620 -10.09 -1.99 -10.34
CA ASP A 620 -11.26 -2.72 -9.85
C ASP A 620 -11.98 -1.85 -8.83
N SER A 621 -13.31 -1.85 -8.87
CA SER A 621 -14.18 -1.14 -7.92
C SER A 621 -14.68 -2.01 -6.76
N ASN A 622 -14.26 -3.28 -6.73
CA ASN A 622 -14.59 -4.24 -5.69
C ASN A 622 -13.50 -4.28 -4.58
N PRO A 623 -13.86 -4.69 -3.35
CA PRO A 623 -12.88 -4.95 -2.28
C PRO A 623 -11.79 -5.95 -2.68
N LEU A 624 -10.55 -5.67 -2.25
CA LEU A 624 -9.41 -6.60 -2.32
C LEU A 624 -9.26 -7.51 -1.10
N LEU A 625 -9.98 -7.22 -0.01
CA LEU A 625 -9.93 -8.00 1.23
C LEU A 625 -10.90 -9.18 1.17
N ASP A 626 -10.57 -10.28 1.85
CA ASP A 626 -11.45 -11.42 2.04
C ASP A 626 -12.62 -11.07 2.99
N GLU A 627 -13.76 -11.76 2.85
CA GLU A 627 -14.99 -11.48 3.61
C GLU A 627 -14.86 -11.68 5.14
N ASP A 628 -13.87 -12.49 5.58
CA ASP A 628 -13.59 -12.76 6.98
C ASP A 628 -12.59 -11.77 7.62
N ASP A 629 -11.95 -10.89 6.82
CA ASP A 629 -11.18 -9.78 7.38
C ASP A 629 -12.13 -8.78 8.04
N TYR A 630 -11.88 -8.45 9.31
CA TYR A 630 -12.68 -7.49 10.09
C TYR A 630 -12.77 -6.08 9.45
N ARG A 631 -11.89 -5.78 8.50
CA ARG A 631 -11.78 -4.53 7.74
C ARG A 631 -12.50 -4.58 6.39
N TYR A 632 -13.03 -5.75 5.98
CA TYR A 632 -13.81 -5.93 4.75
C TYR A 632 -15.02 -4.97 4.67
N LYS A 633 -15.70 -4.73 5.80
CA LYS A 633 -16.80 -3.75 5.90
C LYS A 633 -16.37 -2.32 5.56
N VAL A 634 -15.11 -1.95 5.80
CA VAL A 634 -14.54 -0.65 5.40
C VAL A 634 -14.25 -0.62 3.90
N ALA A 635 -13.78 -1.73 3.31
CA ALA A 635 -13.63 -1.84 1.86
C ALA A 635 -14.98 -1.78 1.11
N LEU A 636 -16.03 -2.44 1.63
CA LEU A 636 -17.40 -2.31 1.11
C LEU A 636 -17.91 -0.87 1.16
N PHE A 637 -17.66 -0.17 2.27
CA PHE A 637 -17.97 1.25 2.38
C PHE A 637 -17.23 2.08 1.32
N PHE A 638 -15.96 1.80 1.03
CA PHE A 638 -15.23 2.50 -0.02
C PHE A 638 -15.81 2.24 -1.41
N ALA A 639 -16.20 1.01 -1.75
CA ALA A 639 -16.87 0.70 -3.02
C ALA A 639 -18.20 1.48 -3.15
N PHE A 640 -18.94 1.63 -2.05
CA PHE A 640 -20.09 2.52 -1.99
C PHE A 640 -19.73 4.00 -2.17
N THR A 641 -18.62 4.48 -1.58
CA THR A 641 -18.19 5.87 -1.78
C THR A 641 -17.84 6.16 -3.25
N GLN A 642 -17.30 5.17 -3.98
CA GLN A 642 -17.08 5.27 -5.43
C GLN A 642 -18.40 5.40 -6.19
N HIS A 643 -19.40 4.57 -5.88
CA HIS A 643 -20.72 4.64 -6.49
C HIS A 643 -21.34 6.03 -6.29
N VAL A 644 -21.32 6.55 -5.06
CA VAL A 644 -21.80 7.91 -4.76
C VAL A 644 -21.07 8.95 -5.59
N GLN A 645 -19.74 8.93 -5.66
CA GLN A 645 -18.96 9.90 -6.42
C GLN A 645 -19.25 9.82 -7.92
N TYR A 646 -19.28 8.61 -8.49
CA TYR A 646 -19.62 8.39 -9.89
C TYR A 646 -21.00 8.96 -10.22
N VAL A 647 -22.04 8.60 -9.46
CA VAL A 647 -23.41 9.10 -9.69
C VAL A 647 -23.51 10.61 -9.46
N LYS A 648 -22.90 11.17 -8.42
CA LYS A 648 -22.98 12.62 -8.12
C LYS A 648 -22.11 13.49 -9.01
N THR A 649 -21.11 12.93 -9.70
CA THR A 649 -20.35 13.64 -10.75
C THR A 649 -20.92 13.43 -12.16
N GLY A 650 -21.95 12.59 -12.32
CA GLY A 650 -22.53 12.28 -13.63
C GLY A 650 -21.65 11.37 -14.49
N GLY A 651 -21.00 10.38 -13.85
CA GLY A 651 -20.08 9.44 -14.48
C GLY A 651 -18.69 10.00 -14.79
N LEU A 652 -18.36 11.19 -14.30
CA LEU A 652 -17.13 11.90 -14.68
C LEU A 652 -15.91 11.59 -13.80
N ALA A 653 -16.12 11.31 -12.51
CA ALA A 653 -15.03 11.02 -11.57
C ALA A 653 -15.45 10.25 -10.31
N PHE A 654 -14.53 9.42 -9.83
CA PHE A 654 -14.53 8.83 -8.50
C PHE A 654 -13.08 8.57 -8.05
N ILE A 655 -12.90 8.32 -6.77
CA ILE A 655 -11.60 7.97 -6.18
C ILE A 655 -11.36 6.46 -6.36
N SER A 656 -10.19 6.07 -6.85
CA SER A 656 -9.72 4.69 -6.87
C SER A 656 -8.43 4.55 -6.05
N ASP A 657 -7.90 3.32 -5.94
CA ASP A 657 -6.69 3.04 -5.17
C ASP A 657 -6.79 3.38 -3.67
N TYR A 658 -7.95 3.08 -3.05
CA TYR A 658 -8.17 3.29 -1.61
C TYR A 658 -7.16 2.48 -0.78
N GLN A 659 -6.20 3.18 -0.15
CA GLN A 659 -5.17 2.58 0.69
C GLN A 659 -4.82 3.43 1.92
N GLY A 660 -4.31 2.77 2.96
CA GLY A 660 -4.04 3.35 4.27
C GLY A 660 -4.59 2.46 5.40
N SER A 661 -5.14 3.09 6.42
CA SER A 661 -5.75 2.45 7.59
C SER A 661 -7.29 2.53 7.55
N THR A 662 -7.95 2.03 8.60
CA THR A 662 -9.41 2.14 8.78
C THR A 662 -9.90 3.55 9.14
N GLU A 663 -9.00 4.53 9.29
CA GLU A 663 -9.33 5.92 9.68
C GLU A 663 -8.67 6.96 8.76
N LEU A 664 -7.39 6.74 8.41
CA LEU A 664 -6.58 7.61 7.56
C LEU A 664 -6.24 6.93 6.24
N LEU A 665 -6.56 7.59 5.13
CA LEU A 665 -6.26 7.19 3.76
C LEU A 665 -5.12 8.03 3.15
N THR A 666 -4.36 7.45 2.23
CA THR A 666 -3.33 8.16 1.47
C THR A 666 -3.22 7.59 0.05
N ASP A 667 -2.38 8.21 -0.79
CA ASP A 667 -2.10 7.83 -2.17
C ASP A 667 -3.34 7.45 -3.01
N PRO A 668 -4.42 8.27 -3.01
CA PRO A 668 -5.56 8.01 -3.87
C PRO A 668 -5.17 8.17 -5.35
N SER A 669 -5.97 7.55 -6.21
CA SER A 669 -6.07 7.92 -7.64
C SER A 669 -7.44 8.55 -7.90
N VAL A 670 -7.55 9.46 -8.85
CA VAL A 670 -8.85 10.04 -9.26
C VAL A 670 -9.11 9.69 -10.71
N GLY A 671 -10.11 8.82 -10.92
CA GLY A 671 -10.54 8.37 -12.24
C GLY A 671 -11.09 9.54 -13.05
N LYS A 672 -10.52 9.78 -14.23
CA LYS A 672 -11.09 10.65 -15.26
C LYS A 672 -10.64 10.22 -16.65
N GLY A 673 -11.55 10.17 -17.62
CA GLY A 673 -11.28 9.79 -19.01
C GLY A 673 -10.50 10.82 -19.84
N THR A 674 -9.36 11.26 -19.32
CA THR A 674 -8.24 11.94 -19.97
C THR A 674 -7.19 12.20 -18.88
N ASP A 675 -5.89 12.00 -19.15
CA ASP A 675 -4.76 12.12 -18.19
C ASP A 675 -4.63 13.54 -17.57
N LEU A 676 -5.44 13.81 -16.55
CA LEU A 676 -5.49 15.10 -15.85
C LEU A 676 -5.12 14.99 -14.37
N PHE A 677 -5.14 13.78 -13.81
CA PHE A 677 -4.94 13.51 -12.38
C PHE A 677 -3.84 12.49 -12.11
N GLY A 678 -2.79 12.49 -12.92
CA GLY A 678 -1.54 11.80 -12.60
C GLY A 678 -1.43 10.36 -13.08
N GLU A 679 -0.25 9.79 -12.87
CA GLU A 679 0.24 8.62 -13.62
C GLU A 679 -0.50 7.31 -13.28
N GLY A 680 -1.22 7.24 -12.16
CA GLY A 680 -2.06 6.09 -11.79
C GLY A 680 -3.48 6.10 -12.35
N ASN A 681 -3.90 7.19 -13.04
CA ASN A 681 -5.25 7.34 -13.58
C ASN A 681 -5.41 6.57 -14.91
N MET A 682 -6.51 5.85 -15.05
CA MET A 682 -6.81 5.05 -16.24
C MET A 682 -8.23 5.34 -16.72
N GLU A 683 -8.33 5.77 -17.97
CA GLU A 683 -9.59 6.14 -18.62
C GLU A 683 -10.57 4.96 -18.69
N CYS A 684 -10.05 3.75 -18.88
CA CYS A 684 -10.84 2.52 -18.91
C CYS A 684 -11.58 2.21 -17.59
N THR A 685 -11.02 2.55 -16.42
CA THR A 685 -11.69 2.28 -15.14
C THR A 685 -12.99 3.09 -15.01
N VAL A 686 -13.07 4.27 -15.62
CA VAL A 686 -14.29 5.09 -15.59
C VAL A 686 -15.37 4.52 -16.50
N SER A 687 -15.04 4.12 -17.73
CA SER A 687 -16.00 3.54 -18.67
C SER A 687 -16.44 2.11 -18.29
N MET A 688 -15.63 1.39 -17.52
CA MET A 688 -15.96 0.06 -17.00
C MET A 688 -16.61 0.07 -15.61
N PHE A 689 -16.67 1.22 -14.92
CA PHE A 689 -17.17 1.29 -13.54
C PHE A 689 -18.58 0.71 -13.39
N GLU A 690 -19.52 1.09 -14.26
CA GLU A 690 -20.91 0.59 -14.23
C GLU A 690 -21.01 -0.92 -14.46
N LYS A 691 -20.05 -1.53 -15.16
CA LYS A 691 -20.01 -2.97 -15.44
C LYS A 691 -19.34 -3.77 -14.31
N GLN A 692 -18.33 -3.18 -13.65
CA GLN A 692 -17.51 -3.83 -12.64
C GLN A 692 -18.05 -3.65 -11.21
N HIS A 693 -18.71 -2.52 -10.92
CA HIS A 693 -19.14 -2.19 -9.56
C HIS A 693 -20.32 -3.06 -9.12
N LYS A 694 -20.07 -3.90 -8.13
CA LYS A 694 -21.13 -4.66 -7.43
C LYS A 694 -21.67 -3.82 -6.28
N CYS A 695 -22.97 -3.56 -6.31
CA CYS A 695 -23.66 -2.96 -5.18
C CYS A 695 -23.58 -3.87 -3.94
N ASN A 696 -23.59 -3.26 -2.76
CA ASN A 696 -23.51 -3.92 -1.47
C ASN A 696 -24.48 -3.28 -0.47
N GLU A 697 -24.47 -3.75 0.78
CA GLU A 697 -25.40 -3.30 1.84
C GLU A 697 -25.47 -1.76 2.00
N PHE A 698 -24.35 -1.04 1.76
CA PHE A 698 -24.33 0.42 1.79
C PHE A 698 -25.02 1.01 0.56
N CYS A 699 -24.74 0.50 -0.65
CA CYS A 699 -25.38 0.95 -1.89
C CYS A 699 -26.90 0.67 -1.90
N GLU A 700 -27.31 -0.45 -1.34
CA GLU A 700 -28.68 -0.96 -1.38
C GLU A 700 -29.62 -0.31 -0.34
N TRP A 701 -29.09 0.45 0.63
CA TRP A 701 -29.92 1.10 1.64
C TRP A 701 -30.84 2.16 1.00
N PRO A 702 -32.19 2.00 1.08
CA PRO A 702 -33.12 2.84 0.32
C PRO A 702 -33.01 4.34 0.59
N GLY A 703 -32.56 4.75 1.78
CA GLY A 703 -32.39 6.16 2.15
C GLY A 703 -31.32 6.91 1.34
N PHE A 704 -30.37 6.22 0.68
CA PHE A 704 -29.47 6.85 -0.28
C PHE A 704 -30.08 7.02 -1.67
N GLY A 705 -31.08 6.20 -2.04
CA GLY A 705 -31.71 6.26 -3.36
C GLY A 705 -30.74 6.06 -4.52
N LEU A 706 -29.69 5.23 -4.32
CA LEU A 706 -28.82 4.78 -5.40
C LEU A 706 -29.53 3.69 -6.21
N VAL A 707 -29.30 3.69 -7.52
CA VAL A 707 -29.87 2.70 -8.43
C VAL A 707 -28.74 1.73 -8.80
N PRO A 708 -28.89 0.41 -8.57
CA PRO A 708 -27.92 -0.56 -9.03
C PRO A 708 -27.69 -0.44 -10.54
N PHE A 709 -26.43 -0.49 -10.98
CA PHE A 709 -26.11 -0.57 -12.39
C PHE A 709 -26.65 -1.87 -12.98
N ALA A 710 -27.01 -1.85 -14.27
CA ALA A 710 -27.51 -3.04 -14.94
C ALA A 710 -26.39 -4.09 -15.01
N THR A 711 -26.53 -5.16 -14.22
CA THR A 711 -25.67 -6.34 -14.33
C THR A 711 -25.81 -6.89 -15.75
N MET A 712 -24.75 -6.79 -16.56
CA MET A 712 -24.70 -7.50 -17.82
C MET A 712 -24.84 -8.99 -17.52
N THR A 713 -25.95 -9.58 -17.96
CA THR A 713 -26.16 -11.03 -17.89
C THR A 713 -25.06 -11.70 -18.69
N GLU A 714 -24.45 -12.76 -18.15
CA GLU A 714 -23.23 -13.39 -18.68
C GLU A 714 -23.34 -13.77 -20.18
N ASP A 715 -24.56 -14.01 -20.67
CA ASP A 715 -24.91 -14.28 -22.08
C ASP A 715 -24.60 -13.15 -23.09
N GLU A 716 -24.40 -11.89 -22.65
CA GLU A 716 -24.12 -10.72 -23.54
C GLU A 716 -22.67 -10.20 -23.48
N SER A 717 -21.77 -10.85 -22.72
CA SER A 717 -20.38 -10.40 -22.59
C SER A 717 -19.53 -10.66 -23.85
N THR A 718 -19.48 -9.70 -24.79
CA THR A 718 -18.54 -9.72 -25.91
C THR A 718 -17.09 -9.47 -25.45
N GLU A 719 -16.23 -10.49 -25.59
CA GLU A 719 -14.81 -10.50 -25.19
C GLU A 719 -13.98 -9.29 -25.70
N GLU A 720 -14.39 -8.68 -26.82
CA GLU A 720 -13.64 -7.58 -27.46
C GLU A 720 -13.46 -6.34 -26.56
N THR A 721 -14.35 -6.07 -25.60
CA THR A 721 -14.28 -4.83 -24.81
C THR A 721 -13.30 -4.89 -23.64
N GLU A 722 -12.99 -6.07 -23.09
CA GLU A 722 -12.03 -6.18 -21.98
C GLU A 722 -10.57 -6.13 -22.44
N ALA A 723 -10.30 -6.55 -23.68
CA ALA A 723 -8.93 -6.68 -24.21
C ALA A 723 -8.22 -5.33 -24.29
N GLY A 724 -8.82 -4.33 -24.95
CA GLY A 724 -8.17 -3.02 -25.16
C GLY A 724 -7.84 -2.28 -23.86
N CYS A 725 -8.69 -2.41 -22.84
CA CYS A 725 -8.48 -1.76 -21.54
C CYS A 725 -7.34 -2.40 -20.72
N ARG A 726 -6.95 -3.65 -21.01
CA ARG A 726 -5.84 -4.34 -20.34
C ARG A 726 -4.47 -4.02 -20.96
N GLU A 727 -4.42 -3.64 -22.24
CA GLU A 727 -3.16 -3.25 -22.88
C GLU A 727 -2.64 -1.90 -22.36
N ASP A 728 -3.50 -0.89 -22.18
CA ASP A 728 -3.11 0.43 -21.64
C ASP A 728 -2.51 0.33 -20.22
N ALA A 729 -3.03 -0.58 -19.40
CA ALA A 729 -2.57 -0.83 -18.03
C ALA A 729 -1.11 -1.31 -17.96
N LEU A 730 -0.66 -2.10 -18.93
CA LEU A 730 0.68 -2.70 -18.97
C LEU A 730 1.79 -1.67 -19.30
N ILE A 731 1.42 -0.46 -19.72
CA ILE A 731 2.33 0.61 -20.11
C ILE A 731 2.74 1.48 -18.89
N VAL A 732 2.02 1.37 -17.78
CA VAL A 732 2.07 2.32 -16.65
C VAL A 732 2.80 1.77 -15.39
N SER A 733 2.97 0.45 -15.28
CA SER A 733 3.57 -0.24 -14.10
C SER A 733 5.06 -0.55 -14.21
#